data_AF-A0A7Y5BMQ1-F1
#
_entry.id   AF-A0A7Y5BMQ1-F1
#
_cell.length_a   1.000
_cell.length_b   1.000
_cell.length_c   1.000
_cell.angle_alpha   90.00
_cell.angle_beta   90.00
_cell.angle_gamma   90.00
#
_symmetry.space_group_name_H-M   'P 1'
#
loop_
_entity.id
_entity.type
_entity.pdbx_description
1 polymer ?
#
loop_
_entity_poly.entity_id
_entity_poly.type
_entity_poly.pdbx_seq_one_letter_code
_entity_poly.pdbx_strand_id
1 'polypeptide(L)'
;MISRRFSKFLTLPALFLLSIAVMLTIHSALAVQGETTRVSLANRGLFWANDSSFAPEASSDGRYVVFHSRANNLVLGDANGMEDIFVYDRQTGFTTLASVASDGSQANGDSGYAHISADGRFVVFDTFATNLVPGDTNNARDVFVHDRQTGLTTRVSVASDGTEGNDSSTFGSLSADGQYVTFYSRASNLVPGDTNSTYDNFLYDRETGITTRISVASNGTEGNDSSTDAVISADGHWAVFASDADNLVNGDTNGVADIFLRDLQNNTTARVSIASNSSQANGGSYVPVLSSDGRWIAFASEADNLTTGDTNLAEDIFVHDRLTGTTTRISVASDGIQGDGHSSYSAISDDGRYLVFDSEATNLVAGDTNGAPDIFLHDQQTGMTTRVSVASDGTEANFGSEVPALSGDGNIIVFQSEGSNLVAGDPNGTWDIFVHERLTGITTHASAPSVEADDGSYAPTISAYGRYVAFESDANNLIADDTNDKTDIFIRDQQTKTTSRVSINTNGEEADNHSFPPAALSEDGQYVAFASDATNLVTDDTNTSRDIFVHDRADGSTTRVSVASDGTQADDDSSQPALSADGRYVAFRSMASNLVTGGSSGLQIFVHDRQTGLTTLVAVSSEGVQGNGLSSAPVLSSDGRYVAFESFANNLVPDDTNNADDIFVHDREIGTTVRVSLSSTGEEANDASYAPAFSSDGQSLAFESFASNLVPNDTNGVRDIFVRNFQTGIITRISVASDGTEANQESQAPVLSADARYVAFHSQASNLVAGDTNNQYDIFLHDRQHGLTTRLSVDTGGTQANGASFSPAIPANGQWVVFESYATNLVADDTNGSGDIFLHIIDFAPEVTAITRTAPSPTNAASVTFAVAFAEAVTGVETDDFATTTTGTLTGASVTSVSGAGALYTVTVTLGEGEGTLRLDIPVSATITDLTNQSLVGLPFTAGETYMLDRLVPVVVSITRLDANPTNAVHVDFAITFSESVTGVELNDFTLFTTGSLLDPTMTDLSGGGAVYTLTVETGTGNGTLRLDVPVSASVTDEIGNPLVVLPFLTGEEYLIEKFAEIFLPLVFKP
;
A
#
# COMPACT_ATOMS: atom_id res chain seq x y z
N MET A 1 -29.16 57.15 43.42
CA MET A 1 -30.57 57.57 43.34
C MET A 1 -31.13 57.11 41.99
N ILE A 2 -32.38 56.63 41.93
CA ILE A 2 -33.32 56.73 40.77
C ILE A 2 -32.71 56.36 39.39
N SER A 3 -32.84 55.12 38.88
CA SER A 3 -33.99 54.55 38.13
C SER A 3 -34.41 55.38 36.88
N ARG A 4 -34.78 54.83 35.72
CA ARG A 4 -35.82 53.79 35.55
C ARG A 4 -36.01 53.37 34.08
N ARG A 5 -36.52 52.14 33.90
CA ARG A 5 -37.33 51.53 32.80
C ARG A 5 -36.56 50.56 31.90
N PHE A 6 -37.10 49.39 31.50
CA PHE A 6 -38.45 48.81 31.68
C PHE A 6 -38.37 47.31 32.01
N SER A 7 -39.39 46.79 32.70
CA SER A 7 -39.62 45.35 32.92
C SER A 7 -40.91 44.91 32.22
N LYS A 8 -40.92 43.74 31.58
CA LYS A 8 -42.13 42.91 31.45
C LYS A 8 -41.78 41.45 31.13
N PHE A 9 -42.42 40.53 31.86
CA PHE A 9 -42.35 39.09 31.65
C PHE A 9 -43.15 38.67 30.41
N LEU A 10 -42.76 37.56 29.78
CA LEU A 10 -43.70 36.52 29.35
C LEU A 10 -43.07 35.13 29.55
N THR A 11 -43.91 34.15 29.88
CA THR A 11 -43.54 32.76 30.20
C THR A 11 -43.65 31.83 28.99
N LEU A 12 -42.72 30.87 28.85
CA LEU A 12 -42.84 29.70 27.98
C LEU A 12 -42.60 28.41 28.79
N PRO A 13 -43.25 27.27 28.46
CA PRO A 13 -43.33 26.12 29.34
C PRO A 13 -42.17 25.11 29.16
N ALA A 14 -41.97 24.28 30.18
CA ALA A 14 -40.92 23.26 30.26
C ALA A 14 -41.18 22.04 29.36
N LEU A 15 -41.07 22.23 28.03
CA LEU A 15 -41.04 21.14 27.03
C LEU A 15 -39.75 21.14 26.20
N PHE A 16 -38.73 21.91 26.61
CA PHE A 16 -37.50 22.18 25.83
C PHE A 16 -36.22 21.58 26.44
N LEU A 17 -36.36 20.76 27.50
CA LEU A 17 -35.24 20.15 28.24
C LEU A 17 -35.16 18.62 28.09
N LEU A 18 -35.98 18.04 27.20
CA LEU A 18 -35.93 16.61 26.85
C LEU A 18 -35.46 16.34 25.41
N SER A 19 -35.17 17.39 24.63
CA SER A 19 -34.63 17.32 23.26
C SER A 19 -33.11 17.48 23.19
N ILE A 20 -32.47 18.03 24.24
CA ILE A 20 -31.01 18.29 24.26
C ILE A 20 -30.22 17.06 24.73
N ALA A 21 -30.86 16.10 25.39
CA ALA A 21 -30.22 14.86 25.88
C ALA A 21 -30.22 13.69 24.88
N VAL A 22 -30.83 13.85 23.70
CA VAL A 22 -30.89 12.83 22.62
C VAL A 22 -30.01 13.22 21.42
N MET A 23 -29.52 14.46 21.39
CA MET A 23 -28.77 15.03 20.25
C MET A 23 -27.23 14.98 20.45
N LEU A 24 -26.74 14.23 21.45
CA LEU A 24 -25.31 14.16 21.82
C LEU A 24 -24.75 12.73 21.83
N THR A 25 -25.46 11.75 21.23
CA THR A 25 -25.08 10.33 21.22
C THR A 25 -25.22 9.67 19.84
N ILE A 26 -25.06 10.45 18.78
CA ILE A 26 -24.96 10.00 17.38
C ILE A 26 -23.75 10.74 16.78
N HIS A 27 -23.07 10.15 15.78
CA HIS A 27 -21.72 10.52 15.26
C HIS A 27 -20.52 9.93 16.01
N SER A 28 -20.73 8.81 16.70
CA SER A 28 -19.74 7.72 16.74
C SER A 28 -20.40 6.44 16.22
N ALA A 29 -21.00 6.53 15.02
CA ALA A 29 -21.31 5.34 14.25
C ALA A 29 -19.98 4.78 13.74
N LEU A 30 -19.80 3.46 13.84
CA LEU A 30 -18.71 2.80 13.13
C LEU A 30 -18.96 2.96 11.63
N ALA A 31 -17.91 3.17 10.84
CA ALA A 31 -18.00 3.03 9.40
C ALA A 31 -18.47 1.59 9.10
N VAL A 32 -19.59 1.46 8.36
CA VAL A 32 -20.20 0.16 8.10
C VAL A 32 -19.62 -0.37 6.80
N GLN A 33 -19.35 -1.67 6.66
CA GLN A 33 -19.15 -2.25 5.34
C GLN A 33 -20.45 -2.15 4.45
N GLY A 34 -21.58 -1.73 5.05
CA GLY A 34 -22.77 -1.12 4.41
C GLY A 34 -24.05 -1.01 5.29
N GLU A 35 -24.49 0.20 5.70
CA GLU A 35 -25.88 0.48 6.20
C GLU A 35 -26.30 1.95 5.97
N THR A 36 -27.49 2.20 5.41
CA THR A 36 -27.92 3.48 4.79
C THR A 36 -28.03 4.72 5.69
N THR A 37 -27.38 5.84 5.32
CA THR A 37 -27.72 7.24 5.72
C THR A 37 -26.99 8.32 4.90
N ARG A 38 -27.73 9.25 4.26
CA ARG A 38 -27.21 10.42 3.50
C ARG A 38 -27.05 11.69 4.38
N VAL A 39 -25.81 12.21 4.57
CA VAL A 39 -25.48 13.49 5.30
C VAL A 39 -24.13 14.10 4.86
N SER A 40 -24.03 15.41 4.57
CA SER A 40 -23.01 15.99 3.66
C SER A 40 -21.68 16.60 4.19
N LEU A 41 -20.67 15.82 4.62
CA LEU A 41 -19.36 16.21 5.28
C LEU A 41 -18.78 17.66 5.23
N ALA A 42 -19.03 18.48 4.20
CA ALA A 42 -18.70 19.90 4.11
C ALA A 42 -19.35 20.69 5.27
N ASN A 43 -18.55 21.46 6.03
CA ASN A 43 -18.93 21.95 7.37
C ASN A 43 -19.66 20.87 8.22
N ARG A 44 -19.08 19.66 8.25
CA ARG A 44 -19.62 18.39 8.80
C ARG A 44 -20.73 17.70 8.02
N GLY A 45 -21.48 18.35 7.13
CA GLY A 45 -22.79 17.79 6.80
C GLY A 45 -23.75 18.56 5.87
N LEU A 46 -23.39 19.68 5.23
CA LEU A 46 -24.36 20.78 5.05
C LEU A 46 -24.66 21.31 3.61
N PHE A 47 -24.98 20.46 2.61
CA PHE A 47 -25.60 20.78 1.27
C PHE A 47 -24.66 21.18 0.08
N TRP A 48 -25.21 21.49 -1.12
CA TRP A 48 -24.54 21.82 -2.43
C TRP A 48 -24.88 23.28 -2.90
N ALA A 49 -24.29 23.91 -3.96
CA ALA A 49 -24.24 25.42 -4.21
C ALA A 49 -25.15 26.21 -5.27
N ASN A 50 -24.89 26.23 -6.59
CA ASN A 50 -25.70 26.80 -7.72
C ASN A 50 -25.60 26.10 -9.13
N ASP A 51 -24.42 25.84 -9.75
CA ASP A 51 -24.26 25.21 -11.11
C ASP A 51 -23.31 23.94 -11.30
N SER A 52 -21.95 23.95 -11.17
CA SER A 52 -21.02 22.77 -11.34
C SER A 52 -19.62 22.78 -10.59
N SER A 53 -18.90 21.66 -10.34
CA SER A 53 -17.67 21.60 -9.46
C SER A 53 -16.50 20.69 -9.93
N PHE A 54 -15.41 20.61 -9.14
CA PHE A 54 -14.01 20.33 -9.58
C PHE A 54 -13.32 19.18 -8.78
N ALA A 55 -12.38 18.41 -9.38
CA ALA A 55 -11.91 17.10 -8.84
C ALA A 55 -10.37 16.95 -8.57
N PRO A 56 -9.89 15.97 -7.75
CA PRO A 56 -8.53 16.02 -7.11
C PRO A 56 -7.64 14.74 -7.09
N GLU A 57 -6.31 14.89 -6.91
CA GLU A 57 -5.32 13.81 -6.62
C GLU A 57 -4.51 14.00 -5.30
N ALA A 58 -3.99 12.89 -4.72
CA ALA A 58 -3.99 12.52 -3.28
C ALA A 58 -2.74 12.87 -2.39
N SER A 59 -2.61 12.40 -1.13
CA SER A 59 -1.34 12.47 -0.30
C SER A 59 -1.35 11.67 1.05
N SER A 60 -0.20 11.38 1.68
CA SER A 60 0.09 10.11 2.43
C SER A 60 -0.35 9.88 3.92
N ASP A 61 -1.56 10.29 4.32
CA ASP A 61 -2.18 10.15 5.69
C ASP A 61 -3.69 10.61 5.75
N GLY A 62 -4.00 11.89 6.02
CA GLY A 62 -5.30 12.46 6.38
C GLY A 62 -5.51 14.00 6.20
N ARG A 63 -4.72 14.73 5.37
CA ARG A 63 -4.72 16.23 5.26
C ARG A 63 -4.30 17.03 3.95
N TYR A 64 -4.40 16.51 2.70
CA TYR A 64 -4.04 17.02 1.33
C TYR A 64 -4.95 16.56 0.09
N VAL A 65 -6.01 15.70 0.23
CA VAL A 65 -7.26 15.59 -0.62
C VAL A 65 -8.62 15.44 0.09
N VAL A 66 -9.59 16.34 -0.21
CA VAL A 66 -11.05 16.22 0.07
C VAL A 66 -11.91 17.26 -0.73
N PHE A 67 -11.54 17.60 -1.98
CA PHE A 67 -12.20 18.62 -2.86
C PHE A 67 -12.13 20.07 -2.34
N HIS A 68 -11.59 21.04 -3.11
CA HIS A 68 -11.63 22.49 -2.84
C HIS A 68 -12.20 23.32 -4.03
N SER A 69 -11.51 24.36 -4.51
CA SER A 69 -11.89 25.25 -5.64
C SER A 69 -12.96 26.30 -5.32
N ARG A 70 -12.93 27.46 -6.02
CA ARG A 70 -13.97 28.50 -6.25
C ARG A 70 -14.49 29.30 -5.04
N ALA A 71 -15.17 30.45 -5.24
CA ALA A 71 -15.59 31.29 -4.09
C ALA A 71 -16.83 32.26 -4.12
N ASN A 72 -17.97 31.84 -3.51
CA ASN A 72 -18.92 32.75 -2.81
C ASN A 72 -19.77 32.23 -1.59
N ASN A 73 -19.81 30.96 -1.14
CA ASN A 73 -20.73 30.55 -0.03
C ASN A 73 -20.29 29.60 1.14
N LEU A 74 -19.67 28.43 0.92
CA LEU A 74 -19.86 27.20 1.71
C LEU A 74 -19.08 27.09 3.05
N VAL A 75 -17.78 27.38 3.02
CA VAL A 75 -16.94 27.81 4.15
C VAL A 75 -16.26 29.11 3.72
N LEU A 76 -15.47 29.79 4.54
CA LEU A 76 -15.72 31.24 4.67
C LEU A 76 -14.53 32.19 4.41
N GLY A 77 -14.74 33.21 3.55
CA GLY A 77 -14.93 34.59 4.05
C GLY A 77 -14.19 35.78 3.41
N ASP A 78 -14.30 36.04 2.08
CA ASP A 78 -13.62 37.14 1.37
C ASP A 78 -14.47 37.89 0.31
N ALA A 79 -14.12 37.83 -0.99
CA ALA A 79 -14.74 38.45 -2.18
C ALA A 79 -14.06 37.93 -3.48
N ASN A 80 -14.30 36.65 -3.82
CA ASN A 80 -13.21 35.75 -4.23
C ASN A 80 -13.47 34.79 -5.43
N GLY A 81 -12.42 34.07 -5.83
CA GLY A 81 -12.35 33.03 -6.89
C GLY A 81 -10.90 32.73 -7.26
N MET A 82 -9.99 33.54 -6.69
CA MET A 82 -8.95 33.03 -5.81
C MET A 82 -9.51 32.50 -4.47
N GLU A 83 -8.81 31.55 -3.88
CA GLU A 83 -9.08 30.90 -2.59
C GLU A 83 -9.01 31.81 -1.34
N ASP A 84 -9.09 31.24 -0.13
CA ASP A 84 -8.48 31.80 1.11
C ASP A 84 -8.15 30.67 2.12
N ILE A 85 -7.16 30.90 2.98
CA ILE A 85 -6.48 29.84 3.74
C ILE A 85 -6.98 29.78 5.20
N PHE A 86 -7.49 28.62 5.61
CA PHE A 86 -8.05 28.39 6.95
C PHE A 86 -7.17 27.45 7.82
N VAL A 87 -7.73 26.70 8.79
CA VAL A 87 -6.97 25.87 9.75
C VAL A 87 -7.58 24.46 9.91
N TYR A 88 -6.75 23.41 10.03
CA TYR A 88 -7.17 22.00 9.99
C TYR A 88 -6.60 21.08 11.10
N ASP A 89 -7.40 20.07 11.44
CA ASP A 89 -7.10 18.75 12.05
C ASP A 89 -8.32 17.85 11.72
N ARG A 90 -8.35 16.55 12.05
CA ARG A 90 -9.39 15.59 11.62
C ARG A 90 -10.18 15.03 12.80
N GLN A 91 -11.12 15.82 13.35
CA GLN A 91 -11.72 15.60 14.68
C GLN A 91 -13.16 16.15 14.90
N THR A 92 -13.35 17.28 15.61
CA THR A 92 -14.39 17.37 16.66
C THR A 92 -15.16 18.70 16.72
N GLY A 93 -14.47 19.84 16.80
CA GLY A 93 -15.03 21.19 16.92
C GLY A 93 -14.08 22.17 17.61
N PHE A 94 -13.67 23.23 16.92
CA PHE A 94 -12.66 24.22 17.38
C PHE A 94 -12.80 25.57 16.65
N THR A 95 -12.01 26.60 16.98
CA THR A 95 -11.99 27.88 16.23
C THR A 95 -10.67 28.63 16.43
N THR A 96 -10.00 29.04 15.35
CA THR A 96 -8.67 29.70 15.37
C THR A 96 -8.46 30.60 14.15
N LEU A 97 -7.87 31.79 14.36
CA LEU A 97 -7.12 32.52 13.34
C LEU A 97 -5.63 32.11 13.44
N ALA A 98 -4.87 32.13 12.35
CA ALA A 98 -3.44 31.75 12.35
C ALA A 98 -2.50 32.76 11.67
N SER A 99 -2.56 34.03 12.10
CA SER A 99 -1.56 35.09 11.83
C SER A 99 -1.55 36.10 12.99
N VAL A 100 -0.50 36.91 13.14
CA VAL A 100 -0.37 37.82 14.32
C VAL A 100 -1.23 39.09 14.28
N ALA A 101 -1.95 39.35 13.18
CA ALA A 101 -2.56 40.64 12.80
C ALA A 101 -3.82 41.04 13.61
N SER A 102 -3.67 41.12 14.93
CA SER A 102 -4.75 41.20 15.94
C SER A 102 -5.63 42.46 15.91
N ASP A 103 -5.15 43.55 15.30
CA ASP A 103 -5.87 44.82 15.08
C ASP A 103 -5.89 45.17 13.56
N GLY A 104 -5.90 44.15 12.69
CA GLY A 104 -5.72 44.25 11.23
C GLY A 104 -6.97 44.55 10.39
N SER A 105 -7.04 44.00 9.17
CA SER A 105 -8.16 44.20 8.22
C SER A 105 -8.47 42.99 7.31
N GLN A 106 -7.94 42.92 6.07
CA GLN A 106 -8.45 42.01 5.01
C GLN A 106 -7.36 41.64 3.97
N ALA A 107 -7.53 40.52 3.26
CA ALA A 107 -6.64 39.96 2.22
C ALA A 107 -6.50 40.80 0.91
N ASN A 108 -5.72 40.27 -0.05
CA ASN A 108 -5.60 40.77 -1.43
C ASN A 108 -5.19 39.66 -2.45
N GLY A 109 -5.88 38.52 -2.47
CA GLY A 109 -5.43 37.24 -3.10
C GLY A 109 -5.26 37.16 -4.63
N ASP A 110 -4.97 38.25 -5.33
CA ASP A 110 -4.26 38.17 -6.61
C ASP A 110 -2.84 37.65 -6.31
N SER A 111 -2.66 36.32 -6.28
CA SER A 111 -1.39 35.68 -5.89
C SER A 111 -1.21 34.28 -6.50
N GLY A 112 -1.91 33.25 -6.00
CA GLY A 112 -1.69 31.85 -6.38
C GLY A 112 -0.35 31.29 -5.87
N TYR A 113 0.12 30.15 -6.40
CA TYR A 113 1.26 29.37 -5.88
C TYR A 113 0.98 28.86 -4.44
N ALA A 114 -0.02 27.98 -4.33
CA ALA A 114 -0.74 27.71 -3.09
C ALA A 114 -0.34 26.41 -2.36
N HIS A 115 0.55 25.62 -2.95
CA HIS A 115 0.96 24.28 -2.51
C HIS A 115 1.91 24.25 -1.26
N ILE A 116 2.60 23.12 -1.02
CA ILE A 116 2.99 22.68 0.33
C ILE A 116 4.31 21.85 0.38
N SER A 117 4.81 21.55 1.59
CA SER A 117 5.70 20.39 1.90
C SER A 117 5.58 20.05 3.40
N ALA A 118 6.51 19.31 4.06
CA ALA A 118 6.25 18.64 5.34
C ALA A 118 6.68 19.33 6.67
N ASP A 119 5.98 19.00 7.77
CA ASP A 119 6.32 19.30 9.18
C ASP A 119 6.60 20.78 9.55
N GLY A 120 5.77 21.71 9.05
CA GLY A 120 5.37 22.89 9.82
C GLY A 120 6.47 23.87 10.24
N ARG A 121 7.53 24.05 9.44
CA ARG A 121 8.69 24.91 9.73
C ARG A 121 8.87 26.10 8.77
N PHE A 122 8.93 25.87 7.46
CA PHE A 122 9.35 26.83 6.42
C PHE A 122 8.44 26.76 5.16
N VAL A 123 9.02 26.77 3.94
CA VAL A 123 8.36 26.90 2.60
C VAL A 123 8.01 28.34 2.20
N VAL A 124 7.63 28.54 0.93
CA VAL A 124 7.00 29.74 0.34
C VAL A 124 5.73 30.14 1.12
N PHE A 125 5.39 31.44 1.17
CA PHE A 125 4.18 32.10 1.67
C PHE A 125 4.41 33.63 1.77
N ASP A 126 4.09 34.40 0.73
CA ASP A 126 4.73 35.72 0.53
C ASP A 126 3.75 36.92 0.39
N THR A 127 2.56 36.68 -0.16
CA THR A 127 1.57 37.60 -0.78
C THR A 127 2.10 38.55 -1.87
N PHE A 128 1.48 38.55 -3.06
CA PHE A 128 1.87 39.33 -4.25
C PHE A 128 1.36 40.79 -4.16
N ALA A 129 1.49 41.35 -2.96
CA ALA A 129 0.83 42.57 -2.50
C ALA A 129 1.52 43.86 -3.00
N THR A 130 1.06 45.02 -2.51
CA THR A 130 1.48 46.34 -3.03
C THR A 130 1.42 47.43 -1.93
N ASN A 131 1.46 47.03 -0.65
CA ASN A 131 0.73 47.75 0.40
C ASN A 131 1.22 47.52 1.87
N LEU A 132 2.32 46.80 2.12
CA LEU A 132 2.59 46.21 3.45
C LEU A 132 3.47 47.04 4.42
N VAL A 133 4.79 46.85 4.37
CA VAL A 133 5.80 47.07 5.44
C VAL A 133 7.20 47.36 4.80
N PRO A 134 8.41 47.09 5.36
CA PRO A 134 9.70 47.15 4.62
C PRO A 134 10.20 45.75 4.17
N GLY A 135 11.08 45.60 3.17
CA GLY A 135 11.65 46.64 2.30
C GLY A 135 12.38 46.14 1.04
N ASP A 136 12.28 44.84 0.71
CA ASP A 136 12.86 44.15 -0.44
C ASP A 136 11.77 43.82 -1.49
N THR A 137 12.07 43.72 -2.79
CA THR A 137 11.05 43.47 -3.84
C THR A 137 11.52 42.49 -4.93
N ASN A 138 10.62 41.66 -5.44
CA ASN A 138 10.97 40.39 -6.08
C ASN A 138 10.32 40.07 -7.44
N ASN A 139 9.00 40.24 -7.60
CA ASN A 139 8.24 39.87 -8.81
C ASN A 139 8.28 38.37 -9.19
N ALA A 140 8.61 37.50 -8.23
CA ALA A 140 8.33 36.05 -8.31
C ALA A 140 8.23 35.44 -6.89
N ARG A 141 7.99 34.13 -6.84
CA ARG A 141 7.47 33.39 -5.68
C ARG A 141 8.59 32.67 -4.91
N ASP A 142 8.77 33.03 -3.64
CA ASP A 142 10.07 32.99 -2.94
C ASP A 142 10.06 32.01 -1.73
N VAL A 143 10.81 32.28 -0.63
CA VAL A 143 10.94 31.39 0.55
C VAL A 143 11.44 32.12 1.81
N PHE A 144 11.47 31.44 2.97
CA PHE A 144 12.32 31.81 4.12
C PHE A 144 12.94 30.59 4.81
N VAL A 145 13.99 30.86 5.61
CA VAL A 145 14.38 30.05 6.78
C VAL A 145 13.97 30.82 8.06
N HIS A 146 12.67 31.06 8.16
CA HIS A 146 11.92 31.72 9.25
C HIS A 146 10.41 31.59 8.95
N ASP A 147 9.52 31.50 9.92
CA ASP A 147 9.50 30.59 11.07
C ASP A 147 8.04 30.47 11.52
N ARG A 148 7.71 29.36 12.19
CA ARG A 148 6.35 29.05 12.65
C ARG A 148 6.31 28.74 14.16
N GLN A 149 7.47 28.78 14.84
CA GLN A 149 7.66 28.24 16.19
C GLN A 149 8.73 28.99 17.05
N THR A 150 9.62 29.80 16.46
CA THR A 150 10.97 30.03 17.02
C THR A 150 11.47 31.49 17.08
N GLY A 151 10.97 32.43 16.25
CA GLY A 151 11.48 33.81 16.19
C GLY A 151 12.90 33.93 15.60
N LEU A 152 13.13 33.35 14.41
CA LEU A 152 14.47 33.00 13.89
C LEU A 152 14.80 33.69 12.55
N THR A 153 14.62 35.02 12.45
CA THR A 153 14.74 35.74 11.16
C THR A 153 16.19 35.79 10.65
N THR A 154 16.56 34.80 9.84
CA THR A 154 17.96 34.47 9.52
C THR A 154 18.50 35.28 8.33
N ARG A 155 18.61 36.62 8.48
CA ARG A 155 19.30 37.46 7.46
C ARG A 155 20.82 37.28 7.53
N VAL A 156 21.39 36.91 6.39
CA VAL A 156 22.80 36.55 6.17
C VAL A 156 23.39 37.28 4.94
N SER A 157 22.97 38.53 4.71
CA SER A 157 23.43 39.39 3.60
C SER A 157 24.93 39.75 3.73
N VAL A 158 25.81 38.84 3.30
CA VAL A 158 27.28 38.85 3.50
C VAL A 158 28.07 39.79 2.55
N ALA A 159 27.63 41.04 2.41
CA ALA A 159 28.35 42.03 1.61
C ALA A 159 29.74 42.39 2.18
N SER A 160 30.73 42.59 1.29
CA SER A 160 32.13 42.92 1.64
C SER A 160 32.61 44.27 1.09
N ASP A 161 32.39 44.55 -0.21
CA ASP A 161 32.67 45.83 -0.88
C ASP A 161 31.56 46.17 -1.92
N GLY A 162 31.07 45.17 -2.67
CA GLY A 162 29.85 45.22 -3.49
C GLY A 162 29.94 45.80 -4.91
N THR A 163 28.91 45.55 -5.72
CA THR A 163 28.66 46.10 -7.08
C THR A 163 27.17 45.98 -7.43
N GLU A 164 26.63 46.88 -8.26
CA GLU A 164 25.20 46.94 -8.60
C GLU A 164 24.73 45.80 -9.55
N GLY A 165 23.64 45.10 -9.18
CA GLY A 165 22.95 44.09 -10.02
C GLY A 165 21.77 43.39 -9.31
N ASN A 166 21.17 42.35 -9.92
CA ASN A 166 19.81 41.86 -9.63
C ASN A 166 19.51 40.37 -10.00
N ASP A 167 20.38 39.42 -9.66
CA ASP A 167 20.18 37.97 -9.93
C ASP A 167 18.93 37.36 -9.29
N SER A 168 18.46 36.24 -9.86
CA SER A 168 17.21 35.56 -9.56
C SER A 168 17.35 34.18 -8.87
N SER A 169 16.32 33.77 -8.13
CA SER A 169 15.90 32.38 -7.90
C SER A 169 14.38 32.32 -7.59
N THR A 170 13.75 31.13 -7.50
CA THR A 170 12.29 30.95 -7.27
C THR A 170 12.02 29.53 -6.72
N PHE A 171 10.90 29.36 -5.99
CA PHE A 171 10.53 28.14 -5.23
C PHE A 171 11.48 27.81 -4.07
N GLY A 172 11.05 26.92 -3.17
CA GLY A 172 11.79 26.63 -1.93
C GLY A 172 11.72 25.21 -1.36
N SER A 173 10.60 24.50 -1.57
CA SER A 173 10.33 23.07 -1.29
C SER A 173 10.81 22.44 0.04
N LEU A 174 12.12 22.34 0.27
CA LEU A 174 12.79 21.43 1.21
C LEU A 174 12.56 19.93 0.91
N SER A 175 13.28 19.04 1.62
CA SER A 175 12.99 17.60 1.67
C SER A 175 13.35 16.96 3.03
N ALA A 176 12.95 15.70 3.27
CA ALA A 176 12.85 15.10 4.61
C ALA A 176 14.15 15.15 5.47
N ASP A 177 14.04 15.05 6.80
CA ASP A 177 15.11 14.86 7.81
C ASP A 177 16.15 16.00 7.98
N GLY A 178 16.49 16.74 6.92
CA GLY A 178 17.34 17.92 6.98
C GLY A 178 18.82 17.74 6.59
N GLN A 179 19.31 16.52 6.34
CA GLN A 179 20.73 16.26 6.05
C GLN A 179 21.19 16.62 4.60
N TYR A 180 21.33 15.65 3.68
CA TYR A 180 21.95 15.81 2.34
C TYR A 180 21.01 15.46 1.18
N VAL A 181 20.92 16.28 0.14
CA VAL A 181 20.41 15.95 -1.22
C VAL A 181 21.12 16.80 -2.28
N THR A 182 20.87 16.54 -3.57
CA THR A 182 21.07 17.56 -4.62
C THR A 182 20.05 18.70 -4.44
N PHE A 183 20.42 19.91 -4.84
CA PHE A 183 19.76 21.18 -4.55
C PHE A 183 20.12 22.19 -5.66
N TYR A 184 19.37 23.29 -5.79
CA TYR A 184 19.55 24.19 -6.94
C TYR A 184 19.44 25.68 -6.58
N SER A 185 20.08 26.50 -7.40
CA SER A 185 19.98 27.97 -7.46
C SER A 185 20.49 28.45 -8.83
N ARG A 186 20.19 29.69 -9.23
CA ARG A 186 20.10 30.10 -10.63
C ARG A 186 21.09 31.16 -11.13
N ALA A 187 21.90 31.73 -10.24
CA ALA A 187 22.70 32.95 -10.50
C ALA A 187 23.50 32.95 -11.82
N SER A 188 23.27 33.98 -12.65
CA SER A 188 23.77 34.16 -14.04
C SER A 188 25.23 33.77 -14.26
N ASN A 189 26.10 34.16 -13.33
CA ASN A 189 27.52 33.82 -13.39
C ASN A 189 28.06 33.47 -11.98
N LEU A 190 28.17 32.16 -11.72
CA LEU A 190 29.20 31.59 -10.83
C LEU A 190 30.36 30.99 -11.65
N VAL A 191 30.55 31.60 -12.84
CA VAL A 191 31.51 31.41 -13.93
C VAL A 191 31.37 30.11 -14.76
N PRO A 192 31.58 30.19 -16.11
CA PRO A 192 31.32 29.13 -17.09
C PRO A 192 31.61 27.66 -16.74
N GLY A 193 30.70 26.81 -17.22
CA GLY A 193 30.73 25.35 -17.11
C GLY A 193 29.36 24.79 -16.74
N ASP A 194 29.07 23.60 -17.27
CA ASP A 194 28.01 22.68 -16.83
C ASP A 194 26.57 23.24 -17.13
N THR A 195 25.96 22.83 -18.26
CA THR A 195 25.65 23.82 -19.33
C THR A 195 24.43 23.68 -20.28
N ASN A 196 24.08 22.52 -20.81
CA ASN A 196 23.30 22.43 -22.07
C ASN A 196 21.76 22.49 -21.92
N SER A 197 21.26 23.46 -21.14
CA SER A 197 19.88 24.01 -21.25
C SER A 197 18.70 23.08 -20.89
N THR A 198 18.93 22.20 -19.92
CA THR A 198 17.90 21.82 -18.95
C THR A 198 18.38 22.26 -17.55
N TYR A 199 18.47 21.39 -16.55
CA TYR A 199 18.89 21.73 -15.18
C TYR A 199 20.21 21.03 -14.82
N ASP A 200 21.05 21.63 -13.97
CA ASP A 200 22.21 20.96 -13.38
C ASP A 200 22.39 21.43 -11.89
N ASN A 201 23.32 20.84 -11.13
CA ASN A 201 23.09 20.45 -9.74
C ASN A 201 24.05 21.09 -8.74
N PHE A 202 23.54 21.79 -7.72
CA PHE A 202 24.29 22.03 -6.48
C PHE A 202 23.95 20.96 -5.42
N LEU A 203 24.62 21.02 -4.28
CA LEU A 203 24.42 20.17 -3.10
C LEU A 203 25.05 20.99 -1.96
N TYR A 204 24.28 21.43 -0.95
CA TYR A 204 24.67 22.61 -0.14
C TYR A 204 24.64 22.36 1.38
N ASP A 205 25.40 21.36 1.83
CA ASP A 205 25.75 21.20 3.25
C ASP A 205 26.81 22.27 3.68
N ARG A 206 27.50 22.11 4.82
CA ARG A 206 27.62 23.18 5.81
C ARG A 206 28.96 23.98 5.85
N GLU A 207 30.18 23.55 6.18
CA GLU A 207 30.77 22.38 6.87
C GLU A 207 32.29 22.30 6.50
N THR A 208 32.90 21.11 6.34
CA THR A 208 34.37 20.87 6.33
C THR A 208 35.15 20.83 4.99
N GLY A 209 34.52 20.75 3.82
CA GLY A 209 35.17 20.50 2.51
C GLY A 209 35.61 19.04 2.26
N ILE A 210 36.40 18.79 1.20
CA ILE A 210 36.94 17.45 0.83
C ILE A 210 37.26 17.33 -0.68
N THR A 211 36.24 17.49 -1.54
CA THR A 211 36.35 17.77 -3.01
C THR A 211 37.02 16.65 -3.85
N THR A 212 36.41 15.55 -4.34
CA THR A 212 35.02 15.04 -4.55
C THR A 212 34.35 15.30 -5.95
N ARG A 213 33.01 15.42 -6.06
CA ARG A 213 32.13 15.21 -7.25
C ARG A 213 32.02 13.73 -7.68
N ILE A 214 31.03 13.46 -8.52
CA ILE A 214 30.86 12.22 -9.30
C ILE A 214 31.25 12.52 -10.77
N SER A 215 30.70 11.80 -11.76
CA SER A 215 30.52 12.25 -13.16
C SER A 215 31.75 12.83 -13.94
N VAL A 216 31.45 13.36 -15.12
CA VAL A 216 32.30 14.08 -16.11
C VAL A 216 33.47 13.31 -16.73
N ALA A 217 33.43 13.23 -18.06
CA ALA A 217 34.22 12.34 -18.88
C ALA A 217 35.69 12.77 -19.10
N SER A 218 36.60 11.96 -18.54
CA SER A 218 37.96 11.62 -19.04
C SER A 218 38.75 12.63 -19.90
N ASN A 219 38.96 13.88 -19.52
CA ASN A 219 38.84 14.46 -18.18
C ASN A 219 38.37 15.94 -18.27
N GLY A 220 37.55 16.26 -19.28
CA GLY A 220 37.31 17.64 -19.74
C GLY A 220 38.23 18.05 -20.91
N THR A 221 37.90 17.56 -22.10
CA THR A 221 38.57 17.86 -23.39
C THR A 221 37.51 17.80 -24.51
N GLU A 222 37.58 18.63 -25.55
CA GLU A 222 36.48 18.85 -26.50
C GLU A 222 35.98 17.56 -27.20
N GLY A 223 34.81 16.97 -26.89
CA GLY A 223 33.78 17.34 -25.90
C GLY A 223 32.76 18.37 -26.41
N ASN A 224 31.45 18.13 -26.19
CA ASN A 224 30.42 19.09 -26.62
C ASN A 224 29.10 19.13 -25.80
N ASP A 225 28.48 17.98 -25.46
CA ASP A 225 27.01 17.95 -25.30
C ASP A 225 26.38 17.20 -24.10
N SER A 226 25.07 17.42 -23.92
CA SER A 226 24.25 17.26 -22.70
C SER A 226 24.35 15.93 -21.92
N SER A 227 23.99 15.96 -20.62
CA SER A 227 23.65 14.80 -19.77
C SER A 227 22.87 15.23 -18.49
N THR A 228 21.73 14.63 -18.15
CA THR A 228 20.71 15.22 -17.23
C THR A 228 21.07 15.40 -15.73
N ASP A 229 20.15 16.04 -15.00
CA ASP A 229 20.22 16.36 -13.57
C ASP A 229 19.89 15.17 -12.63
N ALA A 230 20.27 15.27 -11.36
CA ALA A 230 20.54 14.12 -10.51
C ALA A 230 20.04 14.27 -9.08
N VAL A 231 19.58 13.16 -8.49
CA VAL A 231 19.33 13.01 -7.04
C VAL A 231 19.31 11.51 -6.68
N ILE A 232 18.57 11.07 -5.65
CA ILE A 232 19.00 9.95 -4.80
C ILE A 232 17.82 9.16 -4.19
N SER A 233 17.96 7.83 -4.00
CA SER A 233 17.00 6.98 -3.24
C SER A 233 17.68 6.40 -1.98
N ALA A 234 17.00 5.58 -1.16
CA ALA A 234 17.51 5.05 0.11
C ALA A 234 18.92 4.40 0.03
N ASP A 235 19.67 4.31 1.14
CA ASP A 235 21.06 3.75 1.09
C ASP A 235 21.10 2.20 1.02
N GLY A 236 19.95 1.53 0.94
CA GLY A 236 19.85 0.09 0.77
C GLY A 236 20.48 -0.45 -0.53
N HIS A 237 20.19 0.06 -1.74
CA HIS A 237 19.21 1.05 -2.18
C HIS A 237 19.77 1.82 -3.40
N TRP A 238 19.15 2.86 -3.97
CA TRP A 238 19.50 3.44 -5.30
C TRP A 238 19.73 4.96 -5.36
N ALA A 239 20.01 5.49 -6.56
CA ALA A 239 20.17 6.89 -6.94
C ALA A 239 20.25 7.03 -8.48
N VAL A 240 20.18 8.26 -9.02
CA VAL A 240 20.35 8.52 -10.47
C VAL A 240 21.21 9.76 -10.75
N PHE A 241 22.03 9.70 -11.80
CA PHE A 241 22.69 10.87 -12.41
C PHE A 241 22.94 10.65 -13.92
N ALA A 242 23.71 11.50 -14.58
CA ALA A 242 24.14 11.29 -15.96
C ALA A 242 25.56 11.81 -16.29
N SER A 243 26.13 11.39 -17.42
CA SER A 243 27.45 11.86 -17.88
C SER A 243 27.77 11.75 -19.40
N ASP A 244 26.92 11.10 -20.21
CA ASP A 244 27.01 10.89 -21.68
C ASP A 244 28.42 10.90 -22.30
N ALA A 245 29.22 9.92 -21.88
CA ALA A 245 30.68 9.94 -21.98
C ALA A 245 31.32 9.50 -23.32
N ASP A 246 30.52 9.22 -24.35
CA ASP A 246 30.93 8.92 -25.74
C ASP A 246 31.89 7.73 -25.97
N ASN A 247 33.20 7.83 -25.66
CA ASN A 247 34.22 6.88 -26.13
C ASN A 247 35.31 6.45 -25.12
N LEU A 248 35.00 6.40 -23.82
CA LEU A 248 35.99 6.22 -22.73
C LEU A 248 36.97 5.02 -22.82
N VAL A 249 36.72 3.98 -23.63
CA VAL A 249 37.66 2.83 -23.78
C VAL A 249 38.15 2.52 -25.21
N ASN A 250 37.48 3.01 -26.26
CA ASN A 250 37.85 2.78 -27.68
C ASN A 250 38.05 1.26 -28.04
N GLY A 251 36.99 0.45 -27.97
CA GLY A 251 37.03 -0.99 -28.32
C GLY A 251 35.68 -1.72 -28.43
N ASP A 252 34.58 -1.02 -28.68
CA ASP A 252 33.19 -1.47 -28.45
C ASP A 252 32.40 -1.77 -29.74
N THR A 253 31.12 -2.13 -29.57
CA THR A 253 30.15 -2.53 -30.59
C THR A 253 28.79 -1.81 -30.49
N ASN A 254 28.65 -0.78 -29.65
CA ASN A 254 27.39 -0.04 -29.44
C ASN A 254 26.78 0.51 -30.76
N GLY A 255 25.44 0.56 -30.79
CA GLY A 255 24.67 1.18 -31.87
C GLY A 255 23.44 2.01 -31.43
N VAL A 256 23.20 2.17 -30.12
CA VAL A 256 22.06 2.95 -29.56
C VAL A 256 22.56 3.93 -28.49
N ALA A 257 22.55 3.59 -27.20
CA ALA A 257 22.96 4.50 -26.11
C ALA A 257 23.85 3.84 -25.04
N ASP A 258 23.38 2.76 -24.42
CA ASP A 258 23.85 2.21 -23.13
C ASP A 258 23.71 3.18 -21.92
N ILE A 259 23.12 2.69 -20.82
CA ILE A 259 23.04 3.36 -19.49
C ILE A 259 23.96 2.61 -18.50
N PHE A 260 24.66 3.28 -17.58
CA PHE A 260 25.95 2.80 -17.05
C PHE A 260 26.11 2.55 -15.54
N LEU A 261 27.29 2.01 -15.19
CA LEU A 261 27.67 1.35 -13.93
C LEU A 261 29.06 1.82 -13.48
N ARG A 262 29.20 2.17 -12.19
CA ARG A 262 30.45 2.36 -11.41
C ARG A 262 30.96 1.10 -10.70
N ASP A 263 30.18 0.62 -9.74
CA ASP A 263 30.47 -0.56 -8.88
C ASP A 263 30.76 -0.18 -7.38
N LEU A 264 30.66 -1.10 -6.37
CA LEU A 264 31.05 -0.88 -4.95
C LEU A 264 31.89 -1.97 -4.28
N GLN A 265 31.42 -3.22 -4.28
CA GLN A 265 32.23 -4.44 -4.04
C GLN A 265 32.59 -5.11 -5.39
N ASN A 266 32.43 -4.31 -6.43
CA ASN A 266 32.33 -4.57 -7.85
C ASN A 266 32.84 -3.28 -8.55
N ASN A 267 33.37 -3.34 -9.76
CA ASN A 267 33.73 -2.16 -10.58
C ASN A 267 33.87 -2.58 -12.03
N THR A 268 32.96 -2.07 -12.86
CA THR A 268 32.65 -2.72 -14.13
C THR A 268 31.94 -1.77 -15.08
N THR A 269 32.41 -1.69 -16.32
CA THR A 269 31.52 -1.39 -17.46
C THR A 269 31.14 -2.74 -18.05
N ALA A 270 29.84 -3.10 -17.99
CA ALA A 270 29.40 -4.49 -18.00
C ALA A 270 28.53 -4.88 -19.20
N ARG A 271 27.46 -4.11 -19.46
CA ARG A 271 26.31 -4.48 -20.32
C ARG A 271 25.57 -5.71 -19.78
N VAL A 272 24.24 -5.72 -19.83
CA VAL A 272 23.39 -6.45 -18.86
C VAL A 272 22.36 -7.38 -19.51
N SER A 273 21.81 -7.06 -20.68
CA SER A 273 20.68 -7.77 -21.31
C SER A 273 21.09 -9.04 -22.08
N ILE A 274 20.30 -10.14 -21.94
CA ILE A 274 20.70 -11.49 -22.42
C ILE A 274 19.54 -12.50 -22.63
N ALA A 275 19.31 -12.96 -23.88
CA ALA A 275 18.44 -14.09 -24.29
C ALA A 275 19.17 -15.40 -24.77
N SER A 276 19.88 -15.49 -25.91
CA SER A 276 20.67 -16.69 -26.36
C SER A 276 22.22 -16.52 -26.43
N ASN A 277 22.90 -16.06 -27.51
CA ASN A 277 24.38 -15.76 -27.50
C ASN A 277 24.82 -14.27 -27.50
N SER A 278 24.34 -13.36 -28.36
CA SER A 278 24.36 -11.86 -28.21
C SER A 278 23.48 -11.11 -29.25
N SER A 279 22.38 -10.45 -28.83
CA SER A 279 21.56 -9.43 -29.56
C SER A 279 20.77 -8.58 -28.53
N GLN A 280 20.35 -7.34 -28.83
CA GLN A 280 19.87 -6.34 -27.82
C GLN A 280 18.76 -5.36 -28.34
N ALA A 281 18.34 -4.35 -27.54
CA ALA A 281 16.98 -3.73 -27.55
C ALA A 281 16.86 -2.25 -28.07
N ASN A 282 15.65 -1.63 -28.09
CA ASN A 282 15.43 -0.19 -28.48
C ASN A 282 14.17 0.62 -27.97
N GLY A 283 12.91 0.19 -28.16
CA GLY A 283 11.66 1.00 -28.06
C GLY A 283 11.24 1.59 -26.70
N GLY A 284 12.05 2.51 -26.16
CA GLY A 284 11.63 3.49 -25.15
C GLY A 284 12.67 4.08 -24.19
N SER A 285 13.98 3.78 -24.31
CA SER A 285 15.07 4.02 -23.33
C SER A 285 15.30 5.46 -22.81
N TYR A 286 14.31 6.09 -22.20
CA TYR A 286 14.33 7.46 -21.67
C TYR A 286 13.46 7.57 -20.39
N VAL A 287 13.63 8.64 -19.62
CA VAL A 287 12.90 8.94 -18.37
C VAL A 287 13.03 7.84 -17.29
N PRO A 288 14.23 7.63 -16.71
CA PRO A 288 14.41 6.73 -15.57
C PRO A 288 13.77 7.31 -14.29
N VAL A 289 12.83 6.59 -13.67
CA VAL A 289 12.12 7.01 -12.43
C VAL A 289 12.02 5.84 -11.44
N LEU A 290 12.63 5.96 -10.25
CA LEU A 290 13.43 4.86 -9.66
C LEU A 290 13.38 4.74 -8.11
N SER A 291 13.97 3.64 -7.59
CA SER A 291 13.41 2.74 -6.58
C SER A 291 14.13 2.61 -5.23
N SER A 292 13.52 1.85 -4.31
CA SER A 292 14.21 1.14 -3.22
C SER A 292 14.42 -0.36 -3.53
N ASP A 293 13.49 -1.28 -3.22
CA ASP A 293 13.84 -2.71 -3.04
C ASP A 293 14.16 -3.53 -4.33
N GLY A 294 13.92 -2.95 -5.51
CA GLY A 294 14.50 -3.37 -6.78
C GLY A 294 14.30 -4.84 -7.17
N ARG A 295 13.09 -5.41 -7.02
CA ARG A 295 12.88 -6.88 -7.10
C ARG A 295 13.12 -7.55 -8.45
N TRP A 296 12.50 -7.11 -9.55
CA TRP A 296 12.82 -7.52 -10.92
C TRP A 296 13.99 -6.64 -11.49
N ILE A 297 13.99 -6.29 -12.78
CA ILE A 297 14.81 -5.26 -13.49
C ILE A 297 13.88 -4.67 -14.58
N ALA A 298 14.15 -3.48 -15.13
CA ALA A 298 13.29 -2.85 -16.14
C ALA A 298 13.95 -2.61 -17.51
N PHE A 299 13.46 -3.31 -18.54
CA PHE A 299 13.58 -3.04 -20.00
C PHE A 299 12.65 -4.01 -20.76
N ALA A 300 12.10 -3.65 -21.93
CA ALA A 300 10.94 -4.33 -22.53
C ALA A 300 11.10 -4.67 -24.03
N SER A 301 11.69 -5.83 -24.41
CA SER A 301 12.24 -6.03 -25.78
C SER A 301 11.53 -7.08 -26.68
N GLU A 302 11.66 -6.94 -28.01
CA GLU A 302 11.08 -7.78 -29.07
C GLU A 302 12.17 -8.55 -29.85
N ALA A 303 11.86 -9.77 -30.29
CA ALA A 303 12.43 -10.33 -31.54
C ALA A 303 11.56 -11.45 -32.13
N ASP A 304 11.38 -11.43 -33.46
CA ASP A 304 11.05 -12.52 -34.39
C ASP A 304 10.98 -13.93 -33.76
N ASN A 305 12.08 -14.37 -33.13
CA ASN A 305 12.18 -15.65 -32.45
C ASN A 305 12.60 -15.57 -30.96
N LEU A 306 11.87 -14.80 -30.13
CA LEU A 306 12.01 -14.72 -28.65
C LEU A 306 10.92 -15.51 -27.87
N THR A 307 9.72 -14.97 -27.66
CA THR A 307 8.71 -15.42 -26.67
C THR A 307 7.83 -16.56 -27.20
N THR A 308 6.56 -16.41 -27.60
CA THR A 308 5.84 -17.48 -28.36
C THR A 308 4.84 -16.98 -29.41
N GLY A 309 4.15 -15.87 -29.20
CA GLY A 309 3.08 -15.41 -30.13
C GLY A 309 2.59 -13.97 -29.87
N ASP A 310 3.34 -13.25 -29.05
CA ASP A 310 3.11 -11.94 -28.49
C ASP A 310 3.20 -10.88 -29.62
N THR A 311 2.07 -10.25 -29.99
CA THR A 311 1.91 -9.55 -31.29
C THR A 311 0.81 -8.47 -31.40
N ASN A 312 -0.10 -8.27 -30.43
CA ASN A 312 -1.45 -7.74 -30.70
C ASN A 312 -1.65 -6.20 -30.58
N LEU A 313 -1.06 -5.46 -29.62
CA LEU A 313 0.03 -4.49 -29.89
C LEU A 313 0.39 -3.60 -28.67
N ALA A 314 1.63 -3.59 -28.16
CA ALA A 314 2.88 -3.98 -28.84
C ALA A 314 3.97 -4.63 -27.94
N GLU A 315 3.63 -5.08 -26.73
CA GLU A 315 4.59 -5.58 -25.74
C GLU A 315 3.96 -6.65 -24.81
N ASP A 316 4.76 -7.50 -24.14
CA ASP A 316 4.25 -8.49 -23.17
C ASP A 316 5.25 -8.86 -22.04
N ILE A 317 4.83 -8.74 -20.78
CA ILE A 317 5.71 -8.74 -19.60
C ILE A 317 6.47 -10.07 -19.39
N PHE A 318 7.78 -9.97 -19.15
CA PHE A 318 8.73 -10.99 -18.72
C PHE A 318 8.97 -10.86 -17.19
N VAL A 319 10.22 -11.02 -16.70
CA VAL A 319 10.78 -10.52 -15.42
C VAL A 319 12.24 -11.00 -15.23
N HIS A 320 13.02 -10.34 -14.36
CA HIS A 320 14.35 -10.77 -13.90
C HIS A 320 14.32 -11.36 -12.47
N ASP A 321 15.20 -12.31 -12.15
CA ASP A 321 15.30 -12.93 -10.81
C ASP A 321 16.72 -13.16 -10.29
N ARG A 322 16.85 -13.38 -8.97
CA ARG A 322 18.10 -13.85 -8.32
C ARG A 322 17.87 -15.12 -7.48
N LEU A 323 16.82 -15.87 -7.80
CA LEU A 323 16.32 -17.02 -7.06
C LEU A 323 16.72 -18.36 -7.71
N THR A 324 16.72 -18.44 -9.04
CA THR A 324 17.04 -19.66 -9.80
C THR A 324 17.49 -19.40 -11.24
N GLY A 325 17.03 -18.33 -11.91
CA GLY A 325 17.24 -18.15 -13.35
C GLY A 325 16.39 -19.11 -14.20
N THR A 326 15.11 -19.27 -13.88
CA THR A 326 14.13 -20.13 -14.59
C THR A 326 12.71 -19.64 -14.28
N THR A 327 11.80 -19.69 -15.26
CA THR A 327 10.47 -19.06 -15.13
C THR A 327 9.37 -19.65 -16.02
N THR A 328 8.12 -19.31 -15.70
CA THR A 328 6.89 -19.44 -16.51
C THR A 328 5.96 -18.27 -16.20
N ARG A 329 5.05 -17.93 -17.12
CA ARG A 329 4.13 -16.77 -17.04
C ARG A 329 2.91 -17.05 -16.13
N ILE A 330 2.25 -16.01 -15.58
CA ILE A 330 1.50 -16.15 -14.30
C ILE A 330 0.15 -15.45 -14.11
N SER A 331 -0.24 -14.40 -14.84
CA SER A 331 -1.26 -13.45 -14.32
C SER A 331 -2.66 -14.04 -14.09
N VAL A 332 -3.12 -14.92 -14.99
CA VAL A 332 -4.51 -15.45 -15.04
C VAL A 332 -4.55 -16.98 -15.24
N ALA A 333 -5.44 -17.59 -16.05
CA ALA A 333 -5.83 -19.02 -15.88
C ALA A 333 -5.17 -20.15 -16.70
N SER A 334 -5.58 -20.43 -17.95
CA SER A 334 -5.13 -21.58 -18.76
C SER A 334 -5.33 -21.52 -20.30
N ASP A 335 -6.40 -20.96 -20.86
CA ASP A 335 -6.80 -21.17 -22.28
C ASP A 335 -7.63 -19.98 -22.84
N GLY A 336 -7.67 -19.75 -24.16
CA GLY A 336 -8.27 -18.51 -24.72
C GLY A 336 -8.42 -18.45 -26.26
N ILE A 337 -9.10 -17.41 -26.76
CA ILE A 337 -9.50 -17.25 -28.19
C ILE A 337 -9.34 -15.77 -28.60
N GLN A 338 -8.54 -15.50 -29.64
CA GLN A 338 -7.75 -14.25 -29.74
C GLN A 338 -7.51 -13.68 -31.15
N GLY A 339 -7.19 -12.38 -31.25
CA GLY A 339 -6.63 -11.75 -32.47
C GLY A 339 -6.97 -10.26 -32.71
N ASP A 340 -6.67 -9.38 -31.76
CA ASP A 340 -7.08 -7.96 -31.70
C ASP A 340 -5.89 -7.04 -31.24
N GLY A 341 -6.08 -6.02 -30.37
CA GLY A 341 -5.01 -5.33 -29.60
C GLY A 341 -4.58 -3.90 -29.98
N HIS A 342 -4.10 -3.11 -28.99
CA HIS A 342 -3.34 -1.83 -29.09
C HIS A 342 -2.92 -1.23 -27.70
N SER A 343 -1.78 -0.51 -27.67
CA SER A 343 -1.15 0.17 -26.51
C SER A 343 -1.08 1.70 -26.69
N SER A 344 -0.67 2.48 -25.65
CA SER A 344 -0.70 3.97 -25.68
C SER A 344 0.06 4.77 -24.59
N TYR A 345 -0.05 4.47 -23.28
CA TYR A 345 0.39 5.37 -22.19
C TYR A 345 1.76 4.98 -21.56
N SER A 346 2.14 5.64 -20.46
CA SER A 346 3.51 5.69 -19.91
C SER A 346 3.67 6.76 -18.81
N ALA A 347 3.26 6.47 -17.56
CA ALA A 347 3.44 7.33 -16.37
C ALA A 347 3.67 6.46 -15.12
N ILE A 348 4.35 6.96 -14.06
CA ILE A 348 4.78 6.17 -12.88
C ILE A 348 4.59 6.97 -11.58
N SER A 349 4.09 6.46 -10.44
CA SER A 349 3.84 5.10 -9.87
C SER A 349 4.96 4.47 -8.99
N ASP A 350 4.65 3.34 -8.36
CA ASP A 350 5.04 3.04 -6.98
C ASP A 350 5.67 1.62 -6.75
N ASP A 351 4.92 0.53 -6.96
CA ASP A 351 5.30 -0.88 -6.70
C ASP A 351 5.87 -1.58 -7.94
N GLY A 352 5.12 -2.49 -8.57
CA GLY A 352 5.79 -3.66 -9.13
C GLY A 352 4.95 -4.77 -9.77
N ARG A 353 3.62 -4.83 -9.56
CA ARG A 353 2.83 -5.94 -10.13
C ARG A 353 1.34 -5.71 -10.45
N TYR A 354 0.60 -4.80 -9.79
CA TYR A 354 -0.60 -4.26 -10.44
C TYR A 354 -0.05 -3.32 -11.53
N LEU A 355 -0.36 -3.57 -12.82
CA LEU A 355 0.59 -3.31 -13.90
C LEU A 355 -0.15 -3.04 -15.22
N VAL A 356 -0.67 -1.82 -15.37
CA VAL A 356 -1.89 -1.52 -16.16
C VAL A 356 -1.79 -1.78 -17.67
N PHE A 357 -2.04 -3.04 -18.05
CA PHE A 357 -2.25 -3.45 -19.43
C PHE A 357 -3.68 -3.15 -19.90
N ASP A 358 -3.92 -1.89 -20.23
CA ASP A 358 -5.29 -1.25 -20.52
C ASP A 358 -5.47 -1.33 -22.09
N SER A 359 -6.59 -1.89 -22.58
CA SER A 359 -7.06 -1.74 -23.97
C SER A 359 -8.56 -2.08 -24.11
N GLU A 360 -9.12 -1.95 -25.31
CA GLU A 360 -10.45 -2.45 -25.66
C GLU A 360 -10.45 -3.99 -25.79
N ALA A 361 -10.07 -4.73 -24.74
CA ALA A 361 -9.95 -6.18 -24.77
C ALA A 361 -11.33 -6.86 -24.72
N THR A 362 -11.90 -7.10 -25.89
CA THR A 362 -13.34 -7.34 -26.19
C THR A 362 -14.05 -8.54 -25.50
N ASN A 363 -13.42 -9.23 -24.56
CA ASN A 363 -13.87 -10.53 -24.09
C ASN A 363 -13.93 -10.73 -22.56
N LEU A 364 -14.24 -9.71 -21.72
CA LEU A 364 -14.11 -9.86 -20.25
C LEU A 364 -15.20 -9.29 -19.26
N VAL A 365 -16.44 -8.89 -19.63
CA VAL A 365 -17.51 -8.37 -18.68
C VAL A 365 -19.00 -8.74 -18.93
N ALA A 366 -19.35 -9.38 -20.07
CA ALA A 366 -20.54 -10.19 -20.39
C ALA A 366 -21.93 -9.56 -20.69
N GLY A 367 -22.07 -8.39 -21.34
CA GLY A 367 -23.40 -7.93 -21.83
C GLY A 367 -23.51 -6.76 -22.84
N ASP A 368 -22.39 -6.20 -23.30
CA ASP A 368 -22.19 -4.74 -23.36
C ASP A 368 -22.64 -3.97 -24.64
N THR A 369 -22.79 -2.63 -24.55
CA THR A 369 -23.33 -1.78 -25.64
C THR A 369 -22.70 -0.40 -25.92
N ASN A 370 -22.00 0.27 -24.99
CA ASN A 370 -21.49 1.66 -25.15
C ASN A 370 -20.11 1.86 -24.45
N GLY A 371 -19.82 2.99 -23.79
CA GLY A 371 -18.62 3.15 -22.93
C GLY A 371 -17.28 3.47 -23.61
N ALA A 372 -16.24 2.75 -23.20
CA ALA A 372 -14.82 2.84 -23.60
C ALA A 372 -14.14 1.48 -23.23
N PRO A 373 -12.85 1.40 -22.86
CA PRO A 373 -12.35 0.33 -21.98
C PRO A 373 -12.97 0.39 -20.58
N ASP A 374 -12.69 -0.60 -19.74
CA ASP A 374 -13.06 -0.71 -18.32
C ASP A 374 -11.83 -1.16 -17.51
N ILE A 375 -11.73 -0.83 -16.21
CA ILE A 375 -10.46 -0.93 -15.45
C ILE A 375 -10.46 -2.17 -14.54
N PHE A 376 -9.52 -3.09 -14.81
CA PHE A 376 -9.57 -4.52 -14.50
C PHE A 376 -8.51 -5.01 -13.51
N LEU A 377 -8.76 -6.22 -12.97
CA LEU A 377 -7.90 -6.88 -11.99
C LEU A 377 -8.21 -8.39 -11.91
N HIS A 378 -7.17 -9.24 -11.98
CA HIS A 378 -7.18 -10.61 -11.49
C HIS A 378 -5.76 -11.04 -11.13
N ASP A 379 -5.57 -11.64 -9.95
CA ASP A 379 -4.27 -11.95 -9.36
C ASP A 379 -4.05 -13.46 -9.15
N GLN A 380 -3.79 -14.16 -10.26
CA GLN A 380 -3.15 -15.47 -10.37
C GLN A 380 -3.84 -16.72 -9.77
N GLN A 381 -4.85 -16.59 -8.89
CA GLN A 381 -5.10 -17.63 -7.88
C GLN A 381 -6.50 -18.27 -7.84
N THR A 382 -7.53 -17.61 -7.31
CA THR A 382 -8.72 -18.34 -6.81
C THR A 382 -10.10 -17.67 -6.95
N GLY A 383 -10.24 -16.46 -7.49
CA GLY A 383 -11.55 -15.81 -7.59
C GLY A 383 -11.72 -14.78 -8.72
N MET A 384 -12.97 -14.61 -9.16
CA MET A 384 -13.41 -13.54 -10.10
C MET A 384 -13.63 -12.24 -9.32
N THR A 385 -13.60 -11.08 -9.99
CA THR A 385 -13.63 -9.71 -9.39
C THR A 385 -15.01 -9.04 -9.55
N THR A 386 -15.16 -7.72 -9.36
CA THR A 386 -16.29 -6.94 -9.93
C THR A 386 -15.85 -5.53 -10.45
N ARG A 387 -16.70 -4.83 -11.25
CA ARG A 387 -16.49 -3.62 -12.11
C ARG A 387 -16.91 -2.27 -11.40
N VAL A 388 -17.67 -1.28 -11.96
CA VAL A 388 -18.32 -0.13 -11.18
C VAL A 388 -19.87 0.11 -11.28
N SER A 389 -20.47 0.26 -12.46
CA SER A 389 -21.82 0.80 -12.76
C SER A 389 -23.06 0.22 -12.03
N VAL A 390 -24.04 1.08 -11.69
CA VAL A 390 -25.28 0.82 -10.89
C VAL A 390 -26.55 1.55 -11.42
N ALA A 391 -27.76 0.95 -11.36
CA ALA A 391 -28.95 1.39 -12.12
C ALA A 391 -30.30 1.46 -11.35
N SER A 392 -31.41 1.66 -12.09
CA SER A 392 -32.78 1.45 -11.60
C SER A 392 -33.84 1.00 -12.63
N ASP A 393 -33.78 1.40 -13.91
CA ASP A 393 -34.90 1.16 -14.86
C ASP A 393 -34.50 0.77 -16.31
N GLY A 394 -33.34 1.22 -16.82
CA GLY A 394 -32.90 0.94 -18.20
C GLY A 394 -31.43 1.28 -18.55
N THR A 395 -31.06 1.02 -19.80
CA THR A 395 -29.74 1.27 -20.43
C THR A 395 -29.92 1.73 -21.90
N GLU A 396 -28.97 1.48 -22.82
CA GLU A 396 -28.75 2.21 -24.10
C GLU A 396 -28.23 3.64 -23.82
N ALA A 397 -26.94 3.75 -23.43
CA ALA A 397 -26.46 4.74 -22.46
C ALA A 397 -25.38 5.75 -22.94
N ASN A 398 -24.26 5.93 -22.20
CA ASN A 398 -23.72 7.26 -21.84
C ASN A 398 -22.22 7.54 -22.17
N PHE A 399 -21.70 8.74 -21.84
CA PHE A 399 -20.34 9.23 -22.18
C PHE A 399 -19.56 9.90 -21.01
N GLY A 400 -18.31 10.36 -21.25
CA GLY A 400 -17.42 10.94 -20.21
C GLY A 400 -16.25 11.81 -20.72
N SER A 401 -15.24 12.05 -19.85
CA SER A 401 -14.47 13.31 -19.75
C SER A 401 -12.96 13.32 -20.10
N GLU A 402 -12.52 12.66 -21.18
CA GLU A 402 -11.11 12.74 -21.65
C GLU A 402 -10.09 12.26 -20.57
N VAL A 403 -8.97 12.97 -20.36
CA VAL A 403 -7.99 12.91 -19.23
C VAL A 403 -7.43 11.54 -18.82
N PRO A 404 -6.15 11.23 -19.15
CA PRO A 404 -5.41 10.11 -18.56
C PRO A 404 -4.24 10.55 -17.64
N ALA A 405 -4.07 9.88 -16.50
CA ALA A 405 -2.98 10.00 -15.52
C ALA A 405 -2.73 8.67 -14.77
N LEU A 406 -1.68 8.57 -13.96
CA LEU A 406 -1.39 7.35 -13.17
C LEU A 406 -0.69 7.69 -11.85
N SER A 407 -1.07 7.00 -10.77
CA SER A 407 -0.53 7.22 -9.40
C SER A 407 0.24 6.08 -8.68
N GLY A 408 0.19 4.77 -8.96
CA GLY A 408 -0.58 3.99 -9.95
C GLY A 408 -1.40 2.80 -9.43
N ASP A 409 -1.27 2.45 -8.14
CA ASP A 409 -2.22 1.68 -7.32
C ASP A 409 -2.87 0.41 -7.91
N GLY A 410 -3.96 0.63 -8.67
CA GLY A 410 -5.13 -0.24 -8.79
C GLY A 410 -6.42 0.25 -8.10
N ASN A 411 -6.56 1.54 -7.73
CA ASN A 411 -7.80 2.07 -7.07
C ASN A 411 -8.35 3.42 -7.60
N ILE A 412 -7.62 4.55 -7.50
CA ILE A 412 -8.23 5.90 -7.73
C ILE A 412 -8.66 6.07 -9.21
N ILE A 413 -9.71 6.86 -9.43
CA ILE A 413 -10.00 7.51 -10.71
C ILE A 413 -10.59 8.90 -10.45
N VAL A 414 -10.46 9.86 -11.39
CA VAL A 414 -10.77 11.28 -11.15
C VAL A 414 -11.44 11.92 -12.37
N PHE A 415 -12.77 12.13 -12.31
CA PHE A 415 -13.57 12.48 -13.49
C PHE A 415 -14.90 13.19 -13.17
N GLN A 416 -15.61 13.61 -14.22
CA GLN A 416 -16.99 14.16 -14.21
C GLN A 416 -17.75 13.55 -15.43
N SER A 417 -18.87 12.83 -15.26
CA SER A 417 -19.41 11.98 -16.35
C SER A 417 -20.90 11.61 -16.25
N GLU A 418 -21.43 11.09 -17.36
CA GLU A 418 -22.85 11.00 -17.65
C GLU A 418 -23.51 9.68 -17.23
N GLY A 419 -24.78 9.74 -16.83
CA GLY A 419 -25.66 8.59 -16.57
C GLY A 419 -27.06 8.80 -17.15
N SER A 420 -28.00 7.88 -16.93
CA SER A 420 -29.34 7.92 -17.54
C SER A 420 -30.53 7.58 -16.64
N ASN A 421 -30.43 6.70 -15.63
CA ASN A 421 -31.55 6.48 -14.70
C ASN A 421 -31.20 5.92 -13.30
N LEU A 422 -31.63 6.65 -12.27
CA LEU A 422 -31.90 6.20 -10.90
C LEU A 422 -33.36 6.59 -10.54
N VAL A 423 -33.59 7.49 -9.56
CA VAL A 423 -34.92 7.83 -9.00
C VAL A 423 -35.35 9.30 -9.32
N ALA A 424 -35.86 10.13 -8.39
CA ALA A 424 -36.07 11.59 -8.61
C ALA A 424 -36.13 12.55 -7.36
N GLY A 425 -34.98 12.90 -6.75
CA GLY A 425 -34.67 14.15 -6.01
C GLY A 425 -33.82 13.98 -4.75
N ASP A 426 -32.46 14.07 -4.68
CA ASP A 426 -31.33 14.64 -5.48
C ASP A 426 -30.18 13.60 -5.70
N PRO A 427 -29.29 13.59 -6.75
CA PRO A 427 -28.94 14.54 -7.84
C PRO A 427 -29.46 14.19 -9.26
N ASN A 428 -29.36 15.11 -10.25
CA ASN A 428 -30.00 14.97 -11.58
C ASN A 428 -29.08 14.66 -12.78
N GLY A 429 -28.15 15.55 -13.15
CA GLY A 429 -27.82 15.70 -14.58
C GLY A 429 -26.78 16.75 -14.97
N THR A 430 -25.97 17.22 -14.02
CA THR A 430 -24.88 18.20 -14.19
C THR A 430 -23.78 17.90 -13.17
N TRP A 431 -22.54 18.38 -13.39
CA TRP A 431 -21.39 17.88 -12.62
C TRP A 431 -21.12 18.60 -11.30
N ASP A 432 -21.33 17.93 -10.18
CA ASP A 432 -20.69 18.14 -8.88
C ASP A 432 -20.81 16.80 -8.15
N ILE A 433 -19.72 16.42 -7.50
CA ILE A 433 -19.01 15.19 -7.82
C ILE A 433 -18.94 14.28 -6.59
N PHE A 434 -19.08 12.98 -6.82
CA PHE A 434 -19.41 11.95 -5.85
C PHE A 434 -18.22 11.01 -5.58
N VAL A 435 -18.44 9.92 -4.81
CA VAL A 435 -17.40 8.90 -4.54
C VAL A 435 -18.05 7.52 -4.47
N HIS A 436 -18.25 6.86 -5.61
CA HIS A 436 -18.40 5.41 -5.59
C HIS A 436 -17.06 4.80 -5.18
N GLU A 437 -17.14 4.03 -4.11
CA GLU A 437 -16.08 3.44 -3.29
C GLU A 437 -16.84 2.40 -2.41
N ARG A 438 -16.25 1.74 -1.39
CA ARG A 438 -16.78 0.43 -0.92
C ARG A 438 -16.80 0.18 0.60
N LEU A 439 -17.50 1.03 1.35
CA LEU A 439 -17.62 0.99 2.81
C LEU A 439 -19.03 1.49 3.21
N THR A 440 -19.19 2.76 3.60
CA THR A 440 -20.07 3.13 4.73
C THR A 440 -21.54 2.77 4.58
N GLY A 441 -22.16 2.93 3.40
CA GLY A 441 -23.62 3.02 3.25
C GLY A 441 -24.28 4.22 3.97
N ILE A 442 -23.67 4.70 5.06
CA ILE A 442 -23.74 6.06 5.59
C ILE A 442 -23.02 6.96 4.59
N THR A 443 -23.59 7.04 3.38
CA THR A 443 -23.03 7.64 2.18
C THR A 443 -23.04 9.15 2.34
N THR A 444 -21.96 9.72 2.89
CA THR A 444 -21.91 11.09 3.42
C THR A 444 -21.70 12.22 2.38
N HIS A 445 -22.34 12.06 1.21
CA HIS A 445 -22.39 12.95 0.04
C HIS A 445 -22.14 14.47 0.34
N ALA A 446 -21.03 15.12 -0.05
CA ALA A 446 -20.55 16.40 0.53
C ALA A 446 -19.82 17.48 -0.34
N SER A 447 -20.51 18.56 -0.70
CA SER A 447 -19.96 19.69 -1.49
C SER A 447 -20.05 21.08 -0.84
N ALA A 448 -21.17 21.81 -0.96
CA ALA A 448 -21.14 23.29 -1.00
C ALA A 448 -22.39 24.09 -0.47
N PRO A 449 -22.76 24.04 0.82
CA PRO A 449 -23.86 24.75 1.54
C PRO A 449 -24.83 25.85 1.00
N SER A 450 -25.45 25.76 -0.19
CA SER A 450 -26.61 26.61 -0.58
C SER A 450 -27.70 25.96 -1.49
N VAL A 451 -27.48 25.77 -2.80
CA VAL A 451 -28.33 25.02 -3.76
C VAL A 451 -27.61 23.87 -4.53
N GLU A 452 -26.90 24.08 -5.67
CA GLU A 452 -26.30 23.03 -6.55
C GLU A 452 -25.02 23.34 -7.45
N ALA A 453 -23.82 23.69 -6.89
CA ALA A 453 -22.42 23.88 -7.46
C ALA A 453 -21.96 25.27 -8.12
N ASP A 454 -20.88 25.46 -8.93
CA ASP A 454 -20.74 26.57 -9.96
C ASP A 454 -19.75 26.38 -11.18
N ASP A 455 -20.30 26.31 -12.40
CA ASP A 455 -19.60 26.29 -13.72
C ASP A 455 -18.49 25.21 -13.96
N GLY A 456 -17.93 25.15 -15.18
CA GLY A 456 -17.18 24.01 -15.73
C GLY A 456 -15.74 23.75 -15.23
N SER A 457 -15.26 22.51 -15.44
CA SER A 457 -14.18 21.92 -14.61
C SER A 457 -13.21 20.99 -15.37
N TYR A 458 -12.06 20.71 -14.75
CA TYR A 458 -11.14 19.59 -14.99
C TYR A 458 -10.48 19.18 -13.62
N ALA A 459 -9.35 18.45 -13.61
CA ALA A 459 -8.70 17.93 -12.38
C ALA A 459 -7.18 18.22 -12.30
N PRO A 460 -6.64 18.70 -11.15
CA PRO A 460 -5.19 18.77 -10.87
C PRO A 460 -4.61 17.46 -10.28
N THR A 461 -3.33 17.19 -10.56
CA THR A 461 -2.77 15.81 -10.57
C THR A 461 -1.54 15.55 -9.66
N ILE A 462 -1.30 14.27 -9.38
CA ILE A 462 -0.16 13.53 -8.78
C ILE A 462 0.29 13.82 -7.33
N SER A 463 -0.28 13.08 -6.38
CA SER A 463 0.32 12.62 -5.09
C SER A 463 -0.60 11.55 -4.44
N ALA A 464 -0.28 10.98 -3.26
CA ALA A 464 -0.76 9.64 -2.83
C ALA A 464 -1.38 9.48 -1.40
N TYR A 465 -2.69 9.18 -1.23
CA TYR A 465 -3.50 8.75 -0.01
C TYR A 465 -4.59 9.73 0.62
N GLY A 466 -5.28 9.31 1.71
CA GLY A 466 -6.68 9.69 2.09
C GLY A 466 -6.97 10.98 2.90
N ARG A 467 -6.70 12.18 2.34
CA ARG A 467 -6.12 13.41 3.01
C ARG A 467 -7.17 14.63 3.25
N TYR A 468 -7.02 15.92 2.81
CA TYR A 468 -7.90 17.15 2.66
C TYR A 468 -7.31 18.19 1.60
N VAL A 469 -7.92 18.65 0.48
CA VAL A 469 -7.21 19.14 -0.79
C VAL A 469 -6.03 20.17 -0.67
N ALA A 470 -5.05 20.07 -1.59
CA ALA A 470 -3.89 20.97 -1.72
C ALA A 470 -3.82 21.88 -2.98
N PHE A 471 -4.74 21.75 -3.94
CA PHE A 471 -4.58 22.22 -5.33
C PHE A 471 -4.85 23.72 -5.60
N GLU A 472 -4.76 24.14 -6.86
CA GLU A 472 -5.00 25.51 -7.36
C GLU A 472 -6.25 25.56 -8.29
N SER A 473 -6.92 26.72 -8.44
CA SER A 473 -8.32 26.81 -8.93
C SER A 473 -8.83 28.22 -9.32
N ASP A 474 -10.03 28.31 -9.92
CA ASP A 474 -10.34 29.33 -10.94
C ASP A 474 -11.71 30.09 -10.89
N ALA A 475 -12.78 29.59 -10.25
CA ALA A 475 -14.14 30.14 -10.43
C ALA A 475 -14.85 30.68 -9.15
N ASN A 476 -16.17 30.85 -9.15
CA ASN A 476 -16.81 32.05 -8.55
C ASN A 476 -17.88 31.87 -7.45
N ASN A 477 -18.24 30.66 -6.98
CA ASN A 477 -19.30 30.48 -5.96
C ASN A 477 -19.03 29.54 -4.76
N LEU A 478 -17.94 28.75 -4.70
CA LEU A 478 -17.73 27.81 -3.58
C LEU A 478 -17.42 28.44 -2.18
N ILE A 479 -16.23 28.89 -1.78
CA ILE A 479 -16.00 29.55 -0.44
C ILE A 479 -16.32 31.06 -0.35
N ALA A 480 -16.60 31.60 0.83
CA ALA A 480 -17.57 32.70 0.94
C ALA A 480 -17.18 34.09 0.36
N ASP A 481 -18.24 34.84 0.02
CA ASP A 481 -18.38 36.31 -0.10
C ASP A 481 -18.01 37.04 -1.44
N ASP A 482 -17.93 36.34 -2.58
CA ASP A 482 -18.35 36.79 -3.96
C ASP A 482 -17.30 37.37 -4.97
N THR A 483 -16.86 36.53 -5.92
CA THR A 483 -16.20 36.79 -7.25
C THR A 483 -14.76 37.39 -7.32
N ASN A 484 -13.79 36.73 -7.98
CA ASN A 484 -12.47 37.30 -8.41
C ASN A 484 -11.48 36.39 -9.19
N ASP A 485 -11.63 35.07 -9.24
CA ASP A 485 -11.21 34.21 -10.39
C ASP A 485 -9.68 34.00 -10.67
N LYS A 486 -8.85 33.70 -9.64
CA LYS A 486 -7.37 33.57 -9.73
C LYS A 486 -6.80 32.23 -9.21
N THR A 487 -6.58 32.11 -7.89
CA THR A 487 -6.21 30.95 -7.02
C THR A 487 -5.69 31.50 -5.68
N ASP A 488 -6.01 30.89 -4.53
CA ASP A 488 -5.32 31.10 -3.21
C ASP A 488 -5.69 30.03 -2.12
N ILE A 489 -6.04 28.79 -2.51
CA ILE A 489 -6.34 27.61 -1.64
C ILE A 489 -7.41 27.84 -0.54
N PHE A 490 -7.46 27.03 0.52
CA PHE A 490 -8.72 26.64 1.20
C PHE A 490 -8.44 26.05 2.60
N ILE A 491 -9.39 25.27 3.14
CA ILE A 491 -9.16 24.10 4.05
C ILE A 491 -10.35 23.11 4.09
N ARG A 492 -11.52 23.50 3.53
CA ARG A 492 -12.86 22.88 3.74
C ARG A 492 -13.13 22.89 5.25
N ASP A 493 -13.25 21.73 5.90
CA ASP A 493 -13.03 21.59 7.35
C ASP A 493 -13.02 20.10 7.78
N GLN A 494 -12.20 19.70 8.76
CA GLN A 494 -12.41 18.46 9.54
C GLN A 494 -12.23 18.58 11.10
N GLN A 495 -11.79 19.69 11.69
CA GLN A 495 -11.67 19.85 13.17
C GLN A 495 -12.30 21.13 13.69
N THR A 496 -12.02 22.31 13.11
CA THR A 496 -12.75 23.51 13.53
C THR A 496 -14.25 23.25 13.37
N LYS A 497 -14.61 22.51 12.32
CA LYS A 497 -15.94 22.16 11.82
C LYS A 497 -16.94 23.31 12.04
N THR A 498 -16.41 24.49 11.68
CA THR A 498 -16.85 25.89 11.73
C THR A 498 -15.57 26.74 11.53
N THR A 499 -15.12 26.90 10.28
CA THR A 499 -13.75 27.31 9.92
C THR A 499 -13.37 28.77 10.22
N SER A 500 -12.07 29.11 10.15
CA SER A 500 -11.54 30.48 10.36
C SER A 500 -10.14 30.69 9.74
N ARG A 501 -9.82 31.94 9.36
CA ARG A 501 -8.88 32.37 8.30
C ARG A 501 -7.46 32.78 8.77
N VAL A 502 -6.64 33.36 7.85
CA VAL A 502 -5.33 34.00 8.17
C VAL A 502 -5.06 35.40 7.55
N SER A 503 -5.63 35.75 6.39
CA SER A 503 -5.02 36.69 5.43
C SER A 503 -5.37 38.19 5.63
N ILE A 504 -4.36 39.07 5.79
CA ILE A 504 -4.54 40.52 6.08
C ILE A 504 -3.44 41.41 5.43
N ASN A 505 -3.82 42.59 4.90
CA ASN A 505 -2.95 43.65 4.36
C ASN A 505 -3.14 45.04 5.03
N THR A 506 -2.34 46.05 4.62
CA THR A 506 -2.19 47.36 5.32
C THR A 506 -2.61 48.63 4.54
N ASN A 507 -3.17 48.55 3.32
CA ASN A 507 -3.56 49.69 2.44
C ASN A 507 -4.64 50.67 2.99
N GLY A 508 -5.04 51.70 2.20
CA GLY A 508 -6.00 52.72 2.66
C GLY A 508 -6.40 53.89 1.74
N GLU A 509 -5.59 54.29 0.76
CA GLU A 509 -5.97 55.26 -0.32
C GLU A 509 -5.68 54.64 -1.71
N GLU A 510 -6.23 55.17 -2.81
CA GLU A 510 -6.43 54.39 -4.05
C GLU A 510 -5.17 54.03 -4.89
N ALA A 511 -5.05 52.75 -5.28
CA ALA A 511 -4.05 52.15 -6.18
C ALA A 511 -4.57 50.80 -6.79
N ASP A 512 -3.85 50.22 -7.75
CA ASP A 512 -4.27 49.04 -8.55
C ASP A 512 -3.12 48.04 -8.90
N ASN A 513 -3.39 46.72 -8.88
CA ASN A 513 -2.50 45.59 -9.25
C ASN A 513 -3.32 44.32 -9.62
N HIS A 514 -2.72 43.26 -10.22
CA HIS A 514 -3.38 41.99 -10.62
C HIS A 514 -2.38 40.87 -11.01
N SER A 515 -2.58 39.59 -10.60
CA SER A 515 -1.85 38.40 -11.12
C SER A 515 -2.52 37.03 -10.87
N PHE A 516 -1.77 35.91 -11.01
CA PHE A 516 -2.28 34.53 -11.23
C PHE A 516 -1.34 33.38 -10.70
N PRO A 517 -1.85 32.13 -10.56
CA PRO A 517 -1.11 30.86 -10.27
C PRO A 517 -0.16 30.40 -11.43
N PRO A 518 0.55 29.22 -11.39
CA PRO A 518 0.49 28.12 -10.41
C PRO A 518 1.84 27.57 -9.85
N ALA A 519 1.77 26.86 -8.72
CA ALA A 519 2.78 25.90 -8.24
C ALA A 519 2.35 24.43 -8.51
N ALA A 520 2.90 23.46 -7.78
CA ALA A 520 2.64 22.02 -7.96
C ALA A 520 2.66 21.22 -6.63
N LEU A 521 2.09 20.01 -6.64
CA LEU A 521 1.87 19.14 -5.47
C LEU A 521 3.18 18.64 -4.81
N SER A 522 3.08 18.30 -3.51
CA SER A 522 4.16 17.83 -2.63
C SER A 522 3.60 17.31 -1.30
N GLU A 523 4.44 16.70 -0.45
CA GLU A 523 4.03 15.86 0.68
C GLU A 523 3.97 16.58 2.04
N ASP A 524 2.94 16.26 2.84
CA ASP A 524 2.59 16.79 4.17
C ASP A 524 2.49 18.34 4.29
N GLY A 525 2.50 18.91 5.51
CA GLY A 525 2.06 20.30 5.78
C GLY A 525 3.08 21.30 6.37
N GLN A 526 3.33 22.41 5.67
CA GLN A 526 4.12 23.58 6.12
C GLN A 526 3.25 24.86 6.24
N TYR A 527 3.58 25.96 5.57
CA TYR A 527 2.77 27.20 5.61
C TYR A 527 1.37 27.05 5.01
N VAL A 528 1.25 26.43 3.83
CA VAL A 528 0.17 26.62 2.84
C VAL A 528 0.32 27.96 2.10
N ALA A 529 0.51 27.86 0.79
CA ALA A 529 1.11 28.85 -0.12
C ALA A 529 0.34 30.15 -0.38
N PHE A 530 1.05 31.23 -0.69
CA PHE A 530 0.70 32.19 -1.76
C PHE A 530 1.95 32.99 -2.23
N ALA A 531 1.91 33.54 -3.44
CA ALA A 531 2.99 34.17 -4.23
C ALA A 531 3.58 35.51 -3.71
N SER A 532 4.66 36.07 -4.31
CA SER A 532 5.23 37.42 -4.02
C SER A 532 5.49 38.30 -5.26
N ASP A 533 5.18 39.61 -5.20
CA ASP A 533 5.27 40.51 -6.36
C ASP A 533 5.97 41.87 -6.15
N ALA A 534 5.22 42.90 -5.76
CA ALA A 534 5.38 44.18 -6.45
C ALA A 534 6.69 44.94 -6.17
N THR A 535 7.13 45.76 -7.13
CA THR A 535 8.24 46.72 -6.94
C THR A 535 7.90 47.90 -5.99
N ASN A 536 6.74 47.85 -5.34
CA ASN A 536 6.49 48.49 -4.04
C ASN A 536 5.52 47.66 -3.14
N LEU A 537 5.74 46.33 -3.05
CA LEU A 537 5.13 45.44 -2.05
C LEU A 537 5.39 45.99 -0.62
N VAL A 538 6.61 46.50 -0.45
CA VAL A 538 7.21 47.04 0.78
C VAL A 538 8.17 48.22 0.47
N THR A 539 8.68 48.94 1.48
CA THR A 539 9.22 50.31 1.29
C THR A 539 10.70 50.61 1.65
N ASP A 540 11.26 50.11 2.77
CA ASP A 540 12.49 50.68 3.37
C ASP A 540 13.66 49.67 3.60
N ASP A 541 14.09 48.95 2.56
CA ASP A 541 15.40 48.25 2.47
C ASP A 541 15.96 48.46 1.04
N THR A 542 16.71 47.52 0.43
CA THR A 542 17.11 47.63 -0.99
C THR A 542 17.36 46.27 -1.69
N ASN A 543 16.39 45.82 -2.48
CA ASN A 543 16.62 44.99 -3.67
C ASN A 543 15.45 45.10 -4.69
N THR A 544 15.67 44.61 -5.91
CA THR A 544 14.65 44.48 -6.98
C THR A 544 14.86 43.19 -7.79
N SER A 545 14.79 42.02 -7.14
CA SER A 545 14.78 40.70 -7.79
C SER A 545 14.31 39.57 -6.86
N ARG A 546 13.86 38.48 -7.49
CA ARG A 546 13.27 37.25 -6.94
C ARG A 546 14.27 36.40 -6.17
N ASP A 547 13.96 36.10 -4.91
CA ASP A 547 14.94 35.77 -3.87
C ASP A 547 14.29 35.02 -2.67
N ILE A 548 14.35 35.55 -1.44
CA ILE A 548 13.96 34.86 -0.17
C ILE A 548 13.98 35.87 1.01
N PHE A 549 12.93 36.51 1.55
CA PHE A 549 11.51 36.78 1.23
C PHE A 549 10.40 35.72 1.43
N VAL A 550 9.73 35.77 2.59
CA VAL A 550 8.43 35.13 2.96
C VAL A 550 7.79 35.89 4.14
N HIS A 551 6.50 35.69 4.48
CA HIS A 551 5.91 36.24 5.72
C HIS A 551 5.00 35.33 6.60
N ASP A 552 4.08 35.94 7.37
CA ASP A 552 3.77 35.52 8.75
C ASP A 552 2.63 34.51 8.96
N ARG A 553 2.87 33.54 9.85
CA ARG A 553 1.82 32.86 10.64
C ARG A 553 2.16 32.68 12.13
N ALA A 554 3.19 33.35 12.67
CA ALA A 554 3.64 33.14 14.07
C ALA A 554 4.42 34.31 14.70
N ASP A 555 5.55 34.72 14.10
CA ASP A 555 6.49 35.71 14.65
C ASP A 555 7.31 36.46 13.57
N GLY A 556 6.72 36.70 12.39
CA GLY A 556 7.34 37.38 11.25
C GLY A 556 8.05 38.72 11.54
N SER A 557 9.24 38.89 10.95
CA SER A 557 9.86 40.23 10.78
C SER A 557 10.50 40.35 9.38
N THR A 558 10.17 41.43 8.66
CA THR A 558 10.17 41.42 7.18
C THR A 558 11.48 41.92 6.56
N THR A 559 12.04 41.12 5.63
CA THR A 559 13.35 41.33 5.00
C THR A 559 13.62 40.23 3.96
N ARG A 560 14.57 40.40 3.03
CA ARG A 560 15.32 39.28 2.42
C ARG A 560 16.43 38.77 3.33
N VAL A 561 16.98 37.59 3.03
CA VAL A 561 18.13 37.03 3.76
C VAL A 561 19.50 37.32 3.14
N SER A 562 19.57 37.81 1.91
CA SER A 562 20.62 37.40 0.94
C SER A 562 21.47 38.54 0.35
N VAL A 563 22.65 38.16 -0.16
CA VAL A 563 23.48 38.68 -1.28
C VAL A 563 24.66 37.70 -1.47
N ALA A 564 25.42 37.76 -2.57
CA ALA A 564 26.70 37.04 -2.66
C ALA A 564 27.76 37.62 -1.69
N SER A 565 28.79 36.83 -1.37
CA SER A 565 29.78 37.12 -0.31
C SER A 565 30.74 38.29 -0.58
N ASP A 566 30.69 38.89 -1.77
CA ASP A 566 31.36 40.15 -2.09
C ASP A 566 30.43 41.37 -1.90
N GLY A 567 29.11 41.18 -1.98
CA GLY A 567 28.08 42.21 -1.99
C GLY A 567 27.39 42.44 -3.35
N THR A 568 27.35 41.44 -4.23
CA THR A 568 26.81 41.54 -5.60
C THR A 568 25.72 40.47 -5.88
N GLN A 569 24.97 40.64 -6.97
CA GLN A 569 24.03 39.70 -7.61
C GLN A 569 23.97 40.10 -9.12
N ALA A 570 23.83 39.18 -10.09
CA ALA A 570 23.85 39.47 -11.54
C ALA A 570 22.46 39.60 -12.22
N ASP A 571 22.01 38.67 -13.10
CA ASP A 571 20.92 38.95 -14.07
C ASP A 571 20.12 37.77 -14.71
N ASP A 572 19.99 36.58 -14.09
CA ASP A 572 19.23 35.43 -14.69
C ASP A 572 17.75 35.28 -14.21
N ASP A 573 17.17 34.07 -14.22
CA ASP A 573 15.74 33.71 -14.11
C ASP A 573 15.53 32.49 -13.14
N SER A 574 14.37 31.80 -13.09
CA SER A 574 14.18 30.47 -12.46
C SER A 574 12.85 29.81 -12.92
N SER A 575 12.79 28.47 -12.97
CA SER A 575 11.61 27.69 -13.39
C SER A 575 11.67 26.23 -12.89
N GLN A 576 10.54 25.49 -13.00
CA GLN A 576 10.22 24.21 -12.34
C GLN A 576 10.18 24.24 -10.78
N PRO A 577 9.43 23.34 -10.11
CA PRO A 577 9.55 23.09 -8.67
C PRO A 577 10.88 22.37 -8.32
N ALA A 578 11.22 22.29 -7.02
CA ALA A 578 12.56 21.92 -6.58
C ALA A 578 12.70 20.54 -5.90
N LEU A 579 11.94 20.29 -4.82
CA LEU A 579 11.99 19.11 -3.94
C LEU A 579 10.61 18.87 -3.27
N SER A 580 10.50 17.89 -2.36
CA SER A 580 9.31 17.63 -1.52
C SER A 580 9.72 17.09 -0.13
N ALA A 581 8.91 17.35 0.91
CA ALA A 581 9.12 17.12 2.37
C ALA A 581 9.97 18.19 3.14
N ASP A 582 10.45 17.90 4.36
CA ASP A 582 10.40 18.90 5.46
C ASP A 582 11.51 19.97 5.63
N GLY A 583 12.80 19.63 5.47
CA GLY A 583 13.88 20.35 6.19
C GLY A 583 15.25 20.48 5.52
N ARG A 584 15.53 19.76 4.43
CA ARG A 584 16.79 19.82 3.68
C ARG A 584 16.91 21.17 2.97
N TYR A 585 17.88 21.96 3.42
CA TYR A 585 18.38 23.26 2.91
C TYR A 585 17.43 24.46 2.81
N VAL A 586 16.21 24.31 2.27
CA VAL A 586 15.60 25.23 1.27
C VAL A 586 16.32 25.11 -0.07
N ALA A 587 15.55 24.85 -1.13
CA ALA A 587 16.04 24.66 -2.49
C ALA A 587 15.16 25.39 -3.52
N PHE A 588 15.80 26.20 -4.35
CA PHE A 588 15.21 26.74 -5.58
C PHE A 588 15.30 25.69 -6.69
N ARG A 589 14.96 26.03 -7.94
CA ARG A 589 15.22 25.19 -9.13
C ARG A 589 16.10 25.89 -10.18
N SER A 590 16.85 25.08 -10.93
CA SER A 590 18.17 25.42 -11.47
C SER A 590 18.22 26.08 -12.86
N MET A 591 19.45 26.34 -13.31
CA MET A 591 19.87 26.38 -14.72
C MET A 591 20.81 25.19 -15.00
N ALA A 592 21.11 24.93 -16.27
CA ALA A 592 22.43 24.48 -16.71
C ALA A 592 23.02 25.62 -17.55
N SER A 593 24.15 26.22 -17.14
CA SER A 593 24.61 27.51 -17.68
C SER A 593 26.09 27.82 -17.37
N ASN A 594 26.37 28.57 -16.30
CA ASN A 594 27.68 29.19 -16.04
C ASN A 594 27.95 29.25 -14.53
N LEU A 595 27.91 28.09 -13.86
CA LEU A 595 27.52 28.00 -12.44
C LEU A 595 28.59 27.48 -11.47
N VAL A 596 29.84 27.29 -11.91
CA VAL A 596 30.87 26.63 -11.06
C VAL A 596 32.33 27.01 -11.26
N THR A 597 32.74 27.53 -12.43
CA THR A 597 34.11 27.30 -12.97
C THR A 597 34.42 25.81 -13.24
N GLY A 598 33.40 24.95 -13.25
CA GLY A 598 33.53 23.51 -13.49
C GLY A 598 33.97 23.17 -14.92
N GLY A 599 33.79 24.11 -15.85
CA GLY A 599 34.31 24.09 -17.21
C GLY A 599 33.89 22.88 -18.06
N SER A 600 32.88 22.12 -17.63
CA SER A 600 32.58 20.80 -18.19
C SER A 600 31.47 20.92 -19.25
N SER A 601 31.67 20.28 -20.39
CA SER A 601 30.73 20.24 -21.53
C SER A 601 29.46 19.45 -21.19
N GLY A 602 28.31 19.82 -21.75
CA GLY A 602 27.05 19.09 -21.58
C GLY A 602 26.27 19.53 -20.35
N LEU A 603 25.72 18.61 -19.56
CA LEU A 603 25.49 18.85 -18.13
C LEU A 603 26.06 17.63 -17.40
N GLN A 604 26.64 17.84 -16.23
CA GLN A 604 27.65 16.93 -15.67
C GLN A 604 27.63 16.90 -14.13
N ILE A 605 26.54 17.32 -13.49
CA ILE A 605 26.34 17.28 -12.03
C ILE A 605 27.28 18.26 -11.33
N PHE A 606 27.02 19.58 -11.43
CA PHE A 606 27.92 20.67 -10.99
C PHE A 606 28.11 20.86 -9.47
N VAL A 607 27.96 19.78 -8.70
CA VAL A 607 27.84 19.82 -7.23
C VAL A 607 29.05 20.49 -6.57
N HIS A 608 28.76 21.49 -5.74
CA HIS A 608 29.72 22.47 -5.18
C HIS A 608 30.01 22.23 -3.69
N ASP A 609 28.98 22.16 -2.85
CA ASP A 609 29.05 21.86 -1.41
C ASP A 609 29.99 22.71 -0.52
N ARG A 610 29.79 22.60 0.80
CA ARG A 610 30.73 23.04 1.83
C ARG A 610 31.09 21.94 2.85
N GLN A 611 30.35 20.82 3.01
CA GLN A 611 30.69 19.83 4.05
C GLN A 611 31.74 18.80 3.64
N THR A 612 31.57 18.27 2.44
CA THR A 612 32.36 17.22 1.79
C THR A 612 32.99 17.72 0.47
N GLY A 613 32.63 18.93 0.03
CA GLY A 613 33.46 19.84 -0.77
C GLY A 613 33.30 19.84 -2.28
N LEU A 614 32.38 19.06 -2.83
CA LEU A 614 31.96 19.10 -4.23
C LEU A 614 33.11 18.98 -5.26
N THR A 615 33.25 19.97 -6.13
CA THR A 615 33.67 19.83 -7.54
C THR A 615 35.13 19.38 -7.82
N THR A 616 35.33 18.10 -8.14
CA THR A 616 36.35 17.65 -9.14
C THR A 616 35.66 16.88 -10.28
N LEU A 617 36.29 15.85 -10.87
CA LEU A 617 35.78 14.99 -11.95
C LEU A 617 36.20 13.54 -11.68
N VAL A 618 35.34 12.53 -11.87
CA VAL A 618 35.72 11.10 -11.61
C VAL A 618 35.22 10.05 -12.61
N ALA A 619 34.48 10.39 -13.67
CA ALA A 619 34.21 9.45 -14.79
C ALA A 619 35.40 9.41 -15.77
N VAL A 620 36.58 9.04 -15.25
CA VAL A 620 37.88 9.30 -15.90
C VAL A 620 38.69 8.02 -16.16
N SER A 621 39.27 7.92 -17.37
CA SER A 621 40.04 6.77 -17.86
C SER A 621 41.39 7.16 -18.49
N SER A 622 41.60 8.43 -18.86
CA SER A 622 42.73 9.00 -19.61
C SER A 622 42.75 10.54 -19.36
N GLU A 623 43.68 11.39 -19.84
CA GLU A 623 44.50 11.40 -21.07
C GLU A 623 43.66 11.38 -22.37
N GLY A 624 42.35 11.67 -22.27
CA GLY A 624 41.34 11.40 -23.31
C GLY A 624 40.47 12.60 -23.70
N VAL A 625 39.15 12.36 -23.84
CA VAL A 625 38.14 13.31 -24.33
C VAL A 625 36.88 13.26 -23.45
N GLN A 626 36.14 14.37 -23.38
CA GLN A 626 34.78 14.44 -22.84
C GLN A 626 33.75 14.06 -23.91
N GLY A 627 32.54 13.69 -23.50
CA GLY A 627 31.49 13.19 -24.39
C GLY A 627 30.46 14.21 -24.88
N ASN A 628 29.29 13.69 -25.26
CA ASN A 628 28.17 14.39 -25.87
C ASN A 628 26.90 13.50 -25.86
N GLY A 629 25.80 13.96 -25.26
CA GLY A 629 24.51 13.26 -25.34
C GLY A 629 23.28 14.14 -25.14
N LEU A 630 22.35 13.68 -24.32
CA LEU A 630 21.01 14.27 -24.13
C LEU A 630 20.63 14.28 -22.64
N SER A 631 20.32 13.11 -22.09
CA SER A 631 19.87 12.91 -20.70
C SER A 631 18.34 12.84 -20.55
N SER A 632 17.82 12.35 -19.41
CA SER A 632 16.39 12.37 -19.05
C SER A 632 16.07 13.10 -17.71
N ALA A 633 15.95 12.42 -16.56
CA ALA A 633 15.25 12.96 -15.37
C ALA A 633 15.83 12.55 -13.97
N PRO A 634 15.62 13.37 -12.91
CA PRO A 634 16.07 13.11 -11.52
C PRO A 634 15.01 12.43 -10.62
N VAL A 635 15.44 11.54 -9.71
CA VAL A 635 14.62 10.85 -8.67
C VAL A 635 15.53 10.35 -7.51
N LEU A 636 15.20 10.38 -6.21
CA LEU A 636 14.09 10.89 -5.39
C LEU A 636 12.69 10.33 -5.71
N SER A 637 12.05 9.53 -4.85
CA SER A 637 12.52 8.75 -3.67
C SER A 637 13.16 9.46 -2.44
N SER A 638 14.47 9.31 -2.10
CA SER A 638 14.99 9.63 -0.74
C SER A 638 16.49 10.02 -0.56
N ASP A 639 17.37 9.11 -0.07
CA ASP A 639 18.70 9.44 0.53
C ASP A 639 19.66 8.22 0.60
N GLY A 640 20.72 8.13 -0.25
CA GLY A 640 21.45 6.85 -0.43
C GLY A 640 22.18 6.49 -1.75
N ARG A 641 21.99 5.25 -2.27
CA ARG A 641 23.12 4.37 -2.70
C ARG A 641 23.42 4.09 -4.19
N TYR A 642 22.80 3.07 -4.81
CA TYR A 642 23.14 2.53 -6.15
C TYR A 642 22.88 3.59 -7.23
N VAL A 643 23.89 4.39 -7.57
CA VAL A 643 23.84 5.26 -8.75
C VAL A 643 23.87 4.44 -10.05
N ALA A 644 22.69 4.24 -10.65
CA ALA A 644 22.61 4.08 -12.10
C ALA A 644 22.85 5.45 -12.75
N PHE A 645 23.34 5.51 -13.99
CA PHE A 645 23.46 6.80 -14.68
C PHE A 645 23.38 6.72 -16.20
N GLU A 646 22.62 7.64 -16.80
CA GLU A 646 22.58 7.80 -18.26
C GLU A 646 23.97 8.23 -18.76
N SER A 647 24.57 7.45 -19.66
CA SER A 647 25.88 7.79 -20.21
C SER A 647 26.07 7.28 -21.64
N PHE A 648 25.23 7.80 -22.55
CA PHE A 648 25.28 7.58 -24.00
C PHE A 648 26.73 7.48 -24.51
N ALA A 649 27.10 6.31 -25.02
CA ALA A 649 28.47 6.02 -25.43
C ALA A 649 28.58 4.98 -26.54
N ASN A 650 29.22 5.38 -27.64
CA ASN A 650 29.60 4.47 -28.71
C ASN A 650 30.79 3.56 -28.36
N ASN A 651 31.56 3.87 -27.30
CA ASN A 651 32.81 3.15 -26.97
C ASN A 651 33.14 3.09 -25.46
N LEU A 652 32.46 2.24 -24.67
CA LEU A 652 32.65 2.14 -23.20
C LEU A 652 32.92 0.70 -22.65
N VAL A 653 32.81 -0.36 -23.45
CA VAL A 653 33.35 -1.71 -23.14
C VAL A 653 34.26 -2.27 -24.26
N PRO A 654 35.24 -3.14 -23.97
CA PRO A 654 36.17 -3.69 -24.97
C PRO A 654 35.84 -5.12 -25.43
N ASP A 655 36.06 -5.41 -26.73
CA ASP A 655 35.93 -6.76 -27.35
C ASP A 655 34.52 -7.41 -27.18
N ASP A 656 33.46 -6.60 -27.18
CA ASP A 656 32.05 -7.02 -26.98
C ASP A 656 31.29 -7.36 -28.31
N THR A 657 29.96 -7.35 -28.29
CA THR A 657 29.09 -7.95 -29.32
C THR A 657 27.77 -7.22 -29.61
N ASN A 658 27.28 -6.32 -28.74
CA ASN A 658 25.86 -5.95 -28.64
C ASN A 658 25.12 -5.44 -29.90
N ASN A 659 25.67 -4.45 -30.62
CA ASN A 659 25.00 -3.68 -31.69
C ASN A 659 23.72 -2.89 -31.28
N ALA A 660 23.06 -3.19 -30.16
CA ALA A 660 21.82 -2.54 -29.68
C ALA A 660 21.79 -2.34 -28.15
N ASP A 661 20.71 -1.78 -27.59
CA ASP A 661 20.72 -1.00 -26.33
C ASP A 661 20.71 -1.78 -25.01
N ASP A 662 21.00 -1.12 -23.89
CA ASP A 662 21.18 -1.75 -22.57
C ASP A 662 21.05 -0.80 -21.35
N ILE A 663 20.86 -1.36 -20.14
CA ILE A 663 20.75 -0.61 -18.88
C ILE A 663 21.56 -1.25 -17.72
N PHE A 664 22.58 -0.52 -17.27
CA PHE A 664 23.43 -0.85 -16.11
C PHE A 664 23.12 0.11 -14.92
N VAL A 665 23.64 -0.20 -13.71
CA VAL A 665 22.80 -0.03 -12.50
C VAL A 665 23.37 0.59 -11.19
N HIS A 666 24.68 0.68 -10.92
CA HIS A 666 25.17 0.81 -9.52
C HIS A 666 26.43 1.67 -9.22
N ASP A 667 26.42 2.31 -8.03
CA ASP A 667 27.56 2.61 -7.10
C ASP A 667 28.75 3.51 -7.58
N ARG A 668 29.55 4.22 -6.76
CA ARG A 668 30.34 4.00 -5.51
C ARG A 668 31.79 3.42 -5.68
N GLU A 669 32.26 2.40 -4.93
CA GLU A 669 33.72 2.03 -4.84
C GLU A 669 34.30 1.02 -5.89
N ILE A 670 34.68 -0.24 -5.53
CA ILE A 670 35.63 -1.10 -6.30
C ILE A 670 35.42 -2.65 -6.27
N GLY A 671 35.73 -3.34 -7.39
CA GLY A 671 35.71 -4.82 -7.55
C GLY A 671 35.62 -5.27 -9.02
N THR A 672 34.77 -6.27 -9.35
CA THR A 672 34.23 -6.60 -10.71
C THR A 672 32.84 -7.29 -10.64
N THR A 673 31.91 -7.06 -11.58
CA THR A 673 30.62 -7.79 -11.75
C THR A 673 30.47 -8.47 -13.14
N VAL A 674 29.28 -8.97 -13.49
CA VAL A 674 28.94 -9.65 -14.77
C VAL A 674 27.57 -9.26 -15.35
N ARG A 675 27.35 -9.55 -16.65
CA ARG A 675 26.09 -9.43 -17.42
C ARG A 675 24.97 -10.31 -16.82
N VAL A 676 23.71 -9.84 -16.75
CA VAL A 676 22.82 -10.24 -15.62
C VAL A 676 21.29 -10.40 -15.85
N SER A 677 20.66 -9.89 -16.91
CA SER A 677 19.17 -9.76 -16.92
C SER A 677 18.40 -11.10 -16.90
N LEU A 678 18.95 -12.14 -17.53
CA LEU A 678 18.50 -13.54 -17.56
C LEU A 678 17.04 -13.79 -18.00
N SER A 679 16.74 -13.53 -19.28
CA SER A 679 15.87 -14.47 -20.03
C SER A 679 16.67 -15.71 -20.44
N SER A 680 17.91 -15.55 -20.90
CA SER A 680 19.04 -16.48 -20.63
C SER A 680 20.43 -15.85 -20.83
N THR A 681 21.01 -15.81 -22.04
CA THR A 681 22.46 -15.56 -22.26
C THR A 681 22.88 -14.67 -23.48
N GLY A 682 21.99 -14.10 -24.29
CA GLY A 682 22.34 -13.18 -25.41
C GLY A 682 21.32 -12.96 -26.56
N GLU A 683 21.51 -13.55 -27.74
CA GLU A 683 20.72 -13.47 -29.01
C GLU A 683 19.20 -13.45 -28.82
N GLU A 684 18.48 -12.75 -29.69
CA GLU A 684 17.02 -12.80 -29.78
C GLU A 684 16.37 -11.55 -29.16
N ALA A 685 16.94 -10.37 -29.45
CA ALA A 685 16.38 -9.05 -29.19
C ALA A 685 16.76 -8.13 -30.36
N ASN A 686 15.83 -7.27 -30.81
CA ASN A 686 15.98 -6.37 -31.96
C ASN A 686 15.39 -4.97 -31.70
N ASP A 687 14.19 -4.88 -31.12
CA ASP A 687 13.52 -3.61 -30.80
C ASP A 687 12.79 -3.69 -29.43
N ALA A 688 11.91 -2.73 -29.14
CA ALA A 688 11.19 -2.47 -27.87
C ALA A 688 12.12 -2.22 -26.65
N SER A 689 11.72 -1.37 -25.68
CA SER A 689 12.44 -1.19 -24.39
C SER A 689 11.62 -0.53 -23.26
N TYR A 690 10.65 0.33 -23.60
CA TYR A 690 9.97 1.26 -22.70
C TYR A 690 10.93 2.16 -21.88
N ALA A 691 10.37 3.10 -21.13
CA ALA A 691 11.13 3.85 -20.13
C ALA A 691 11.73 2.88 -19.09
N PRO A 692 12.86 3.20 -18.42
CA PRO A 692 13.37 2.43 -17.29
C PRO A 692 12.40 2.51 -16.09
N ALA A 693 11.37 1.66 -16.14
CA ALA A 693 10.20 1.67 -15.29
C ALA A 693 10.50 1.10 -13.91
N PHE A 694 11.19 1.88 -13.07
CA PHE A 694 11.70 1.43 -11.77
C PHE A 694 11.16 2.10 -10.51
N SER A 695 9.93 2.61 -10.53
CA SER A 695 8.94 2.66 -9.43
C SER A 695 9.37 3.31 -8.09
N SER A 696 8.56 4.24 -7.55
CA SER A 696 8.96 5.15 -6.46
C SER A 696 9.56 4.52 -5.19
N ASP A 697 9.19 3.29 -4.80
CA ASP A 697 9.90 2.53 -3.76
C ASP A 697 10.41 1.14 -4.22
N GLY A 698 10.29 0.82 -5.50
CA GLY A 698 10.92 -0.37 -6.08
C GLY A 698 10.41 -1.70 -5.58
N GLN A 699 9.20 -1.72 -5.03
CA GLN A 699 8.60 -2.96 -4.56
C GLN A 699 8.38 -3.94 -5.75
N SER A 700 8.43 -3.45 -7.00
CA SER A 700 9.32 -4.00 -8.04
C SER A 700 9.68 -2.96 -9.14
N LEU A 701 9.96 -3.40 -10.38
CA LEU A 701 10.36 -2.63 -11.57
C LEU A 701 10.29 -3.54 -12.82
N ALA A 702 9.67 -3.16 -13.93
CA ALA A 702 9.09 -4.12 -14.90
C ALA A 702 9.84 -4.30 -16.25
N PHE A 703 9.95 -5.56 -16.72
CA PHE A 703 10.72 -6.01 -17.91
C PHE A 703 9.87 -6.94 -18.79
N GLU A 704 9.93 -6.78 -20.11
CA GLU A 704 9.08 -7.44 -21.13
C GLU A 704 9.84 -8.22 -22.22
N SER A 705 9.14 -9.11 -22.92
CA SER A 705 9.66 -9.97 -24.01
C SER A 705 8.58 -10.27 -25.08
N PHE A 706 8.79 -9.90 -26.34
CA PHE A 706 7.78 -9.96 -27.42
C PHE A 706 8.19 -10.83 -28.63
N ALA A 707 7.23 -11.20 -29.50
CA ALA A 707 7.35 -12.15 -30.63
C ALA A 707 7.76 -13.60 -30.23
N SER A 708 8.25 -14.48 -31.12
CA SER A 708 7.79 -15.89 -31.11
C SER A 708 8.82 -17.06 -31.20
N ASN A 709 9.18 -17.74 -30.09
CA ASN A 709 10.02 -18.97 -30.12
C ASN A 709 10.02 -19.88 -28.86
N LEU A 710 10.50 -19.38 -27.72
CA LEU A 710 11.03 -20.19 -26.60
C LEU A 710 10.03 -20.50 -25.49
N VAL A 711 9.24 -19.52 -25.04
CA VAL A 711 8.40 -19.61 -23.83
C VAL A 711 7.13 -18.72 -23.94
N PRO A 712 5.94 -19.14 -23.49
CA PRO A 712 4.68 -18.39 -23.74
C PRO A 712 4.13 -17.63 -22.51
N ASN A 713 3.34 -16.55 -22.70
CA ASN A 713 1.89 -16.79 -22.77
C ASN A 713 1.01 -15.76 -23.46
N ASP A 714 0.19 -16.36 -24.34
CA ASP A 714 -0.23 -15.83 -25.62
C ASP A 714 -0.92 -16.98 -26.41
N THR A 715 -1.68 -16.62 -27.43
CA THR A 715 -1.37 -17.01 -28.83
C THR A 715 -1.59 -15.76 -29.71
N ASN A 716 -1.15 -14.64 -29.16
CA ASN A 716 -1.54 -13.25 -29.43
C ASN A 716 -0.74 -12.25 -28.56
N GLY A 717 -0.53 -12.59 -27.28
CA GLY A 717 -0.08 -11.72 -26.20
C GLY A 717 -1.20 -11.50 -25.16
N VAL A 718 -0.86 -11.43 -23.87
CA VAL A 718 -1.77 -11.09 -22.75
C VAL A 718 -1.11 -10.26 -21.61
N ARG A 719 0.09 -9.68 -21.82
CA ARG A 719 0.85 -8.85 -20.83
C ARG A 719 0.99 -9.50 -19.44
N ASP A 720 1.40 -10.77 -19.43
CA ASP A 720 0.97 -11.77 -18.42
C ASP A 720 2.01 -12.14 -17.33
N ILE A 721 3.15 -11.44 -17.28
CA ILE A 721 4.26 -11.53 -16.29
C ILE A 721 4.94 -12.90 -16.10
N PHE A 722 6.26 -13.00 -16.27
CA PHE A 722 7.09 -14.18 -15.93
C PHE A 722 7.67 -14.09 -14.49
N VAL A 723 6.81 -13.81 -13.50
CA VAL A 723 7.19 -13.27 -12.18
C VAL A 723 7.86 -14.24 -11.20
N ARG A 724 9.05 -13.85 -10.71
CA ARG A 724 9.83 -14.40 -9.57
C ARG A 724 11.01 -13.46 -9.27
N ASN A 725 11.45 -13.32 -8.01
CA ASN A 725 12.42 -12.28 -7.58
C ASN A 725 13.63 -12.86 -6.81
N PHE A 726 13.81 -12.49 -5.53
CA PHE A 726 14.82 -13.05 -4.62
C PHE A 726 14.24 -13.46 -3.25
N GLN A 727 12.92 -13.35 -3.06
CA GLN A 727 12.23 -13.63 -1.79
C GLN A 727 10.97 -14.52 -1.90
N THR A 728 10.39 -14.76 -3.09
CA THR A 728 9.25 -15.72 -3.21
C THR A 728 9.62 -17.14 -2.82
N GLY A 729 10.88 -17.55 -3.02
CA GLY A 729 11.36 -18.92 -2.75
C GLY A 729 10.83 -20.01 -3.70
N ILE A 730 9.90 -19.68 -4.59
CA ILE A 730 9.23 -20.57 -5.53
C ILE A 730 8.74 -19.80 -6.78
N ILE A 731 8.41 -20.55 -7.84
CA ILE A 731 7.57 -20.12 -8.96
C ILE A 731 6.68 -21.29 -9.42
N THR A 732 5.60 -20.99 -10.12
CA THR A 732 4.66 -21.93 -10.75
C THR A 732 4.48 -21.60 -12.24
N ARG A 733 3.52 -22.25 -12.92
CA ARG A 733 2.86 -21.69 -14.10
C ARG A 733 1.37 -21.51 -13.80
N ILE A 734 0.78 -20.43 -14.32
CA ILE A 734 -0.66 -20.28 -14.53
C ILE A 734 -0.88 -19.74 -15.98
N SER A 735 -1.99 -19.03 -16.26
CA SER A 735 -2.35 -18.32 -17.51
C SER A 735 -2.58 -19.17 -18.79
N VAL A 736 -3.34 -18.73 -19.81
CA VAL A 736 -3.93 -17.40 -20.12
C VAL A 736 -5.38 -17.18 -19.64
N ALA A 737 -5.87 -15.95 -19.78
CA ALA A 737 -7.26 -15.50 -19.60
C ALA A 737 -7.92 -15.52 -18.20
N SER A 738 -8.60 -14.41 -17.87
CA SER A 738 -9.71 -14.23 -16.91
C SER A 738 -9.57 -14.73 -15.46
N ASP A 739 -9.72 -16.03 -15.21
CA ASP A 739 -9.97 -16.69 -13.90
C ASP A 739 -9.85 -18.22 -14.03
N GLY A 740 -10.53 -18.75 -15.05
CA GLY A 740 -10.71 -20.14 -15.48
C GLY A 740 -11.50 -20.24 -16.81
N THR A 741 -11.57 -19.12 -17.56
CA THR A 741 -12.47 -18.83 -18.69
C THR A 741 -11.70 -18.05 -19.77
N GLU A 742 -12.13 -18.05 -21.04
CA GLU A 742 -11.43 -17.43 -22.18
C GLU A 742 -11.23 -15.89 -22.10
N ALA A 743 -10.31 -15.35 -22.93
CA ALA A 743 -10.02 -13.94 -23.21
C ALA A 743 -9.23 -13.81 -24.55
N ASN A 744 -9.00 -12.57 -25.07
CA ASN A 744 -8.62 -12.34 -26.47
C ASN A 744 -7.35 -11.51 -26.82
N GLN A 745 -6.70 -10.75 -25.91
CA GLN A 745 -5.92 -9.56 -26.32
C GLN A 745 -4.89 -9.04 -25.29
N GLU A 746 -3.86 -8.30 -25.73
CA GLU A 746 -3.02 -7.42 -24.89
C GLU A 746 -3.08 -5.94 -25.31
N SER A 747 -2.26 -5.09 -24.65
CA SER A 747 -2.75 -3.81 -24.12
C SER A 747 -1.62 -2.85 -23.69
N GLN A 748 -1.92 -1.77 -22.95
CA GLN A 748 -1.05 -0.60 -22.73
C GLN A 748 0.38 -0.83 -22.21
N ALA A 749 0.63 -0.90 -20.88
CA ALA A 749 1.92 -0.42 -20.35
C ALA A 749 2.40 -1.11 -19.05
N PRO A 750 3.72 -1.22 -18.83
CA PRO A 750 4.32 -1.90 -17.68
C PRO A 750 4.45 -0.98 -16.43
N VAL A 751 3.37 -0.32 -16.01
CA VAL A 751 3.39 0.74 -14.98
C VAL A 751 2.46 0.51 -13.78
N LEU A 752 2.87 1.01 -12.61
CA LEU A 752 2.95 0.22 -11.36
C LEU A 752 2.05 0.72 -10.21
N SER A 753 2.31 0.35 -8.94
CA SER A 753 1.21 0.05 -7.98
C SER A 753 1.39 0.25 -6.45
N ALA A 754 0.38 -0.05 -5.61
CA ALA A 754 0.31 0.43 -4.21
C ALA A 754 1.22 -0.20 -3.12
N ASP A 755 1.75 -1.42 -3.27
CA ASP A 755 2.35 -2.18 -2.15
C ASP A 755 3.46 -3.15 -2.61
N ALA A 756 3.12 -4.41 -2.90
CA ALA A 756 4.00 -5.48 -3.38
C ALA A 756 3.23 -6.53 -4.24
N ARG A 757 2.06 -6.13 -4.77
CA ARG A 757 0.81 -6.78 -4.30
C ARG A 757 -0.19 -7.22 -5.37
N TYR A 758 -0.51 -6.42 -6.39
CA TYR A 758 -1.90 -6.40 -7.11
C TYR A 758 -1.46 -7.19 -8.47
N VAL A 759 -2.35 -7.79 -9.29
CA VAL A 759 -2.19 -7.79 -10.77
C VAL A 759 -3.41 -7.13 -11.45
N ALA A 760 -3.23 -6.01 -12.16
CA ALA A 760 -4.29 -5.14 -12.70
C ALA A 760 -3.99 -4.68 -14.14
N PHE A 761 -5.06 -4.35 -14.88
CA PHE A 761 -5.09 -4.12 -16.33
C PHE A 761 -6.36 -3.34 -16.74
N HIS A 762 -6.74 -3.31 -18.03
CA HIS A 762 -8.06 -2.81 -18.48
C HIS A 762 -8.54 -3.53 -19.75
N SER A 763 -9.86 -3.69 -19.90
CA SER A 763 -10.52 -4.62 -20.85
C SER A 763 -11.95 -4.19 -21.20
N GLN A 764 -12.72 -4.99 -21.94
CA GLN A 764 -14.06 -4.62 -22.45
C GLN A 764 -14.97 -5.85 -22.68
N ALA A 765 -16.26 -5.62 -22.94
CA ALA A 765 -17.19 -6.59 -23.54
C ALA A 765 -17.25 -7.99 -22.88
N SER A 766 -16.88 -9.14 -23.47
CA SER A 766 -17.75 -10.35 -23.34
C SER A 766 -17.64 -11.46 -22.23
N ASN A 767 -16.66 -11.55 -21.29
CA ASN A 767 -16.57 -12.62 -20.23
C ASN A 767 -16.38 -12.14 -18.74
N LEU A 768 -15.19 -12.36 -18.12
CA LEU A 768 -14.77 -12.23 -16.68
C LEU A 768 -15.78 -11.65 -15.66
N VAL A 769 -15.73 -10.35 -15.30
CA VAL A 769 -16.60 -9.82 -14.23
C VAL A 769 -18.04 -9.86 -14.68
N ALA A 770 -18.83 -10.71 -14.03
CA ALA A 770 -20.26 -10.71 -14.19
C ALA A 770 -20.85 -9.41 -13.61
N GLY A 771 -21.15 -8.43 -14.46
CA GLY A 771 -21.61 -7.14 -13.98
C GLY A 771 -21.98 -6.13 -15.05
N ASP A 772 -22.75 -6.55 -16.06
CA ASP A 772 -23.14 -5.69 -17.17
C ASP A 772 -24.64 -5.70 -17.56
N THR A 773 -25.13 -4.58 -18.10
CA THR A 773 -26.15 -4.55 -19.17
C THR A 773 -25.96 -3.31 -20.09
N ASN A 774 -24.72 -2.85 -20.30
CA ASN A 774 -24.39 -1.49 -20.76
C ASN A 774 -22.99 -1.27 -21.40
N ASN A 775 -21.90 -1.79 -20.87
CA ASN A 775 -20.59 -1.12 -20.76
C ASN A 775 -20.66 0.25 -20.05
N GLN A 776 -19.56 0.68 -19.44
CA GLN A 776 -19.15 2.09 -19.49
C GLN A 776 -17.61 2.17 -19.48
N TYR A 777 -17.02 2.56 -18.36
CA TYR A 777 -15.60 2.70 -18.07
C TYR A 777 -15.57 2.60 -16.54
N ASP A 778 -15.02 1.52 -15.97
CA ASP A 778 -15.70 0.90 -14.82
C ASP A 778 -14.73 -0.01 -13.99
N ILE A 779 -14.48 0.26 -12.68
CA ILE A 779 -13.19 -0.01 -11.94
C ILE A 779 -13.21 -1.16 -10.90
N PHE A 780 -12.20 -2.04 -10.92
CA PHE A 780 -12.09 -3.24 -10.06
C PHE A 780 -11.33 -3.06 -8.72
N LEU A 781 -11.54 -3.98 -7.76
CA LEU A 781 -10.58 -4.28 -6.67
C LEU A 781 -10.65 -5.76 -6.23
N HIS A 782 -9.49 -6.39 -5.99
CA HIS A 782 -9.36 -7.81 -5.65
C HIS A 782 -8.01 -8.10 -4.95
N ASP A 783 -8.03 -9.03 -4.00
CA ASP A 783 -6.94 -9.21 -3.02
C ASP A 783 -5.88 -10.26 -3.42
N ARG A 784 -4.58 -9.96 -3.22
CA ARG A 784 -3.45 -10.83 -3.56
C ARG A 784 -3.62 -12.25 -3.04
N GLN A 785 -3.85 -12.44 -1.74
CA GLN A 785 -3.80 -13.76 -1.11
C GLN A 785 -4.90 -14.70 -1.65
N HIS A 786 -5.83 -14.20 -2.47
CA HIS A 786 -7.07 -14.87 -2.82
C HIS A 786 -7.57 -14.66 -4.26
N GLY A 787 -7.93 -13.42 -4.58
CA GLY A 787 -9.00 -13.10 -5.51
C GLY A 787 -10.40 -13.33 -4.95
N LEU A 788 -11.25 -12.30 -5.02
CA LEU A 788 -12.68 -12.32 -4.65
C LEU A 788 -13.42 -11.16 -5.33
N THR A 789 -14.75 -11.16 -5.20
CA THR A 789 -15.70 -10.73 -6.23
C THR A 789 -16.39 -9.42 -5.88
N THR A 790 -15.64 -8.31 -5.91
CA THR A 790 -16.17 -6.97 -5.64
C THR A 790 -15.56 -5.84 -6.52
N ARG A 791 -16.30 -4.73 -6.53
CA ARG A 791 -16.41 -3.60 -7.49
C ARG A 791 -16.35 -2.33 -6.66
N LEU A 792 -15.55 -1.31 -6.94
CA LEU A 792 -15.44 -0.17 -6.01
C LEU A 792 -16.60 0.84 -6.11
N SER A 793 -17.83 0.36 -5.88
CA SER A 793 -19.05 1.17 -5.79
C SER A 793 -20.11 0.64 -4.82
N VAL A 794 -19.93 -0.54 -4.20
CA VAL A 794 -21.02 -1.14 -3.40
C VAL A 794 -21.15 -0.51 -2.00
N ASP A 795 -22.37 -0.08 -1.69
CA ASP A 795 -22.67 0.96 -0.70
C ASP A 795 -23.92 0.59 0.16
N THR A 796 -24.95 1.46 0.21
CA THR A 796 -26.34 1.07 0.48
C THR A 796 -26.88 -0.03 -0.44
N GLY A 797 -26.35 -0.24 -1.65
CA GLY A 797 -26.86 -1.31 -2.52
C GLY A 797 -26.01 -1.81 -3.70
N GLY A 798 -25.03 -1.07 -4.23
CA GLY A 798 -24.12 -1.55 -5.29
C GLY A 798 -24.76 -2.09 -6.59
N THR A 799 -26.03 -1.76 -6.86
CA THR A 799 -26.89 -2.53 -7.77
C THR A 799 -26.80 -2.09 -9.23
N GLN A 800 -25.76 -2.58 -9.91
CA GLN A 800 -25.69 -2.96 -11.33
C GLN A 800 -26.38 -2.10 -12.44
N ALA A 801 -25.58 -1.65 -13.42
CA ALA A 801 -25.90 -1.34 -14.84
C ALA A 801 -26.19 0.12 -15.31
N ASN A 802 -25.81 1.18 -14.58
CA ASN A 802 -25.90 2.55 -15.11
C ASN A 802 -24.81 3.46 -14.54
N GLY A 803 -24.70 4.67 -15.08
CA GLY A 803 -23.57 5.54 -14.77
C GLY A 803 -22.23 5.04 -15.32
N ALA A 804 -21.17 5.83 -15.11
CA ALA A 804 -19.85 5.68 -15.72
C ALA A 804 -18.71 6.00 -14.74
N SER A 805 -17.47 5.68 -15.14
CA SER A 805 -16.23 6.14 -14.51
C SER A 805 -15.10 6.29 -15.52
N PHE A 806 -15.11 7.44 -16.21
CA PHE A 806 -14.15 7.82 -17.25
C PHE A 806 -12.82 8.29 -16.64
N SER A 807 -11.85 8.60 -17.50
CA SER A 807 -10.63 9.34 -17.15
C SER A 807 -9.70 8.65 -16.14
N PRO A 808 -8.99 7.56 -16.53
CA PRO A 808 -8.07 6.83 -15.65
C PRO A 808 -7.04 7.77 -15.02
N ALA A 809 -6.98 7.82 -13.69
CA ALA A 809 -6.10 8.69 -12.92
C ALA A 809 -5.75 8.02 -11.59
N ILE A 810 -4.79 7.09 -11.61
CA ILE A 810 -4.82 5.92 -10.69
C ILE A 810 -3.78 5.90 -9.54
N PRO A 811 -3.24 6.99 -8.96
CA PRO A 811 -2.42 6.70 -7.15
C PRO A 811 -3.35 5.89 -6.23
N ALA A 812 -2.96 5.41 -5.04
CA ALA A 812 -1.64 4.94 -4.57
C ALA A 812 -1.81 4.14 -3.23
N ASN A 813 -2.96 4.30 -2.59
CA ASN A 813 -3.33 3.86 -1.24
C ASN A 813 -3.95 2.46 -1.07
N GLY A 814 -4.44 1.81 -2.12
CA GLY A 814 -5.25 0.59 -2.00
C GLY A 814 -6.65 0.76 -1.38
N GLN A 815 -7.16 1.99 -1.25
CA GLN A 815 -8.23 2.31 -0.28
C GLN A 815 -9.25 3.39 -0.69
N TRP A 816 -9.06 4.17 -1.76
CA TRP A 816 -9.90 5.35 -2.09
C TRP A 816 -10.12 5.55 -3.60
N VAL A 817 -11.18 6.25 -3.98
CA VAL A 817 -11.66 6.56 -5.37
C VAL A 817 -12.42 7.91 -5.40
N VAL A 818 -12.76 8.48 -6.56
CA VAL A 818 -13.89 9.45 -6.71
C VAL A 818 -14.74 9.12 -7.97
N PHE A 819 -16.00 9.59 -8.06
CA PHE A 819 -16.90 9.25 -9.18
C PHE A 819 -18.02 10.29 -9.48
N GLU A 820 -18.72 10.19 -10.61
CA GLU A 820 -19.97 10.91 -10.89
C GLU A 820 -20.92 10.15 -11.84
N SER A 821 -22.25 10.31 -11.73
CA SER A 821 -23.24 9.90 -12.76
C SER A 821 -24.61 10.58 -12.60
N TYR A 822 -25.43 10.53 -13.66
CA TYR A 822 -26.74 11.21 -13.77
C TYR A 822 -27.95 10.24 -13.81
N ALA A 823 -29.16 10.74 -13.53
CA ALA A 823 -30.20 9.91 -12.87
C ALA A 823 -31.68 10.04 -13.32
N THR A 824 -32.07 11.02 -14.15
CA THR A 824 -33.44 11.55 -14.11
C THR A 824 -34.59 10.57 -14.48
N ASN A 825 -35.40 10.10 -13.51
CA ASN A 825 -36.59 9.27 -13.81
C ASN A 825 -37.81 9.40 -12.86
N LEU A 826 -37.76 8.86 -11.64
CA LEU A 826 -38.93 8.30 -10.93
C LEU A 826 -39.70 9.20 -9.93
N VAL A 827 -39.28 9.31 -8.66
CA VAL A 827 -40.17 9.79 -7.56
C VAL A 827 -39.58 10.64 -6.41
N ALA A 828 -38.42 10.28 -5.84
CA ALA A 828 -37.76 10.92 -4.68
C ALA A 828 -36.37 10.27 -4.50
N ASP A 829 -35.38 10.99 -3.96
CA ASP A 829 -33.93 10.68 -4.05
C ASP A 829 -33.45 10.67 -5.53
N ASP A 830 -32.31 11.27 -5.91
CA ASP A 830 -31.74 11.23 -7.28
C ASP A 830 -32.38 12.13 -8.40
N THR A 831 -32.61 13.45 -8.16
CA THR A 831 -32.76 14.60 -9.14
C THR A 831 -32.85 16.05 -8.53
N ASN A 832 -31.75 16.80 -8.38
CA ASN A 832 -31.73 18.24 -8.77
C ASN A 832 -30.35 18.74 -9.25
N GLY A 833 -29.25 18.51 -8.52
CA GLY A 833 -27.89 18.94 -8.88
C GLY A 833 -27.17 18.07 -9.95
N SER A 834 -25.84 18.07 -10.07
CA SER A 834 -24.78 18.80 -9.34
C SER A 834 -24.76 18.61 -7.82
N GLY A 835 -24.24 17.47 -7.33
CA GLY A 835 -24.28 17.09 -5.92
C GLY A 835 -22.96 17.19 -5.14
N ASP A 836 -22.44 16.05 -4.65
CA ASP A 836 -21.99 15.95 -3.25
C ASP A 836 -21.07 14.71 -2.96
N ILE A 837 -19.75 14.86 -2.69
CA ILE A 837 -18.73 13.78 -2.39
C ILE A 837 -19.13 12.72 -1.33
N PHE A 838 -19.25 11.41 -1.65
CA PHE A 838 -19.75 10.38 -0.70
C PHE A 838 -18.81 10.05 0.50
N LEU A 839 -17.58 9.57 0.22
CA LEU A 839 -16.58 8.99 1.14
C LEU A 839 -16.97 7.65 1.81
N HIS A 840 -16.11 6.63 1.68
CA HIS A 840 -16.30 5.23 2.10
C HIS A 840 -15.01 4.55 2.66
N ILE A 841 -14.08 4.06 1.83
CA ILE A 841 -13.02 3.00 1.99
C ILE A 841 -13.46 1.58 1.48
N ILE A 842 -13.03 0.41 1.99
CA ILE A 842 -13.11 -0.93 1.35
C ILE A 842 -13.56 -2.13 2.26
N ASP A 843 -14.49 -2.99 1.78
CA ASP A 843 -15.05 -4.20 2.43
C ASP A 843 -14.33 -5.55 2.09
N PHE A 844 -13.65 -6.18 3.04
CA PHE A 844 -12.82 -7.38 2.76
C PHE A 844 -13.59 -8.70 2.94
N ALA A 845 -13.26 -9.71 2.14
CA ALA A 845 -13.92 -11.02 2.22
C ALA A 845 -13.52 -11.78 3.50
N PRO A 846 -14.44 -12.53 4.14
CA PRO A 846 -14.18 -13.14 5.43
C PRO A 846 -13.16 -14.28 5.33
N GLU A 847 -12.33 -14.41 6.37
CA GLU A 847 -11.35 -15.49 6.53
C GLU A 847 -11.60 -16.33 7.79
N VAL A 848 -11.10 -17.57 7.81
CA VAL A 848 -11.08 -18.44 8.99
C VAL A 848 -9.81 -18.16 9.80
N THR A 849 -9.94 -17.57 10.99
CA THR A 849 -8.78 -17.24 11.84
C THR A 849 -8.33 -18.42 12.71
N ALA A 850 -9.25 -19.27 13.17
CA ALA A 850 -8.89 -20.46 13.95
C ALA A 850 -9.99 -21.54 13.99
N ILE A 851 -9.58 -22.81 14.09
CA ILE A 851 -10.43 -23.93 14.52
C ILE A 851 -9.77 -24.60 15.72
N THR A 852 -10.36 -24.44 16.91
CA THR A 852 -9.80 -24.87 18.20
C THR A 852 -10.71 -25.85 18.92
N ARG A 853 -10.12 -26.72 19.74
CA ARG A 853 -10.87 -27.67 20.59
C ARG A 853 -11.40 -26.96 21.83
N THR A 854 -12.57 -27.38 22.30
CA THR A 854 -13.22 -26.84 23.51
C THR A 854 -13.34 -27.87 24.64
N ALA A 855 -12.97 -29.13 24.38
CA ALA A 855 -12.94 -30.22 25.35
C ALA A 855 -11.52 -30.81 25.48
N PRO A 856 -11.24 -31.62 26.53
CA PRO A 856 -9.97 -32.32 26.67
C PRO A 856 -9.66 -33.28 25.51
N SER A 857 -8.36 -33.55 25.32
CA SER A 857 -7.82 -34.54 24.41
C SER A 857 -6.63 -35.22 25.11
N PRO A 858 -6.59 -36.55 25.30
CA PRO A 858 -7.51 -37.56 24.73
C PRO A 858 -8.94 -37.51 25.30
N THR A 859 -9.87 -38.21 24.65
CA THR A 859 -11.29 -38.27 25.06
C THR A 859 -11.98 -39.56 24.63
N ASN A 860 -12.85 -40.09 25.49
CA ASN A 860 -13.73 -41.23 25.21
C ASN A 860 -15.18 -40.81 24.84
N ALA A 861 -15.47 -39.50 24.79
CA ALA A 861 -16.82 -38.97 24.65
C ALA A 861 -17.55 -39.44 23.38
N ALA A 862 -18.88 -39.43 23.40
CA ALA A 862 -19.72 -39.72 22.23
C ALA A 862 -19.79 -38.55 21.22
N SER A 863 -19.40 -37.35 21.65
CA SER A 863 -19.40 -36.13 20.83
C SER A 863 -18.40 -35.12 21.39
N VAL A 864 -17.85 -34.28 20.52
CA VAL A 864 -16.92 -33.19 20.86
C VAL A 864 -17.31 -31.91 20.13
N THR A 865 -16.81 -30.78 20.63
CA THR A 865 -17.10 -29.45 20.09
C THR A 865 -15.82 -28.71 19.68
N PHE A 866 -15.87 -28.01 18.56
CA PHE A 866 -14.83 -27.08 18.11
C PHE A 866 -15.36 -25.64 18.19
N ALA A 867 -14.50 -24.70 18.56
CA ALA A 867 -14.74 -23.28 18.37
C ALA A 867 -14.06 -22.84 17.06
N VAL A 868 -14.87 -22.37 16.12
CA VAL A 868 -14.48 -21.84 14.81
C VAL A 868 -14.58 -20.32 14.89
N ALA A 869 -13.45 -19.65 14.69
CA ALA A 869 -13.35 -18.20 14.67
C ALA A 869 -13.09 -17.72 13.24
N PHE A 870 -13.77 -16.65 12.86
CA PHE A 870 -13.60 -15.94 11.61
C PHE A 870 -12.90 -14.59 11.87
N ALA A 871 -12.39 -13.93 10.83
CA ALA A 871 -11.82 -12.59 10.94
C ALA A 871 -12.88 -11.55 11.32
N GLU A 872 -14.12 -11.77 10.87
CA GLU A 872 -15.25 -10.87 11.07
C GLU A 872 -16.59 -11.62 11.18
N ALA A 873 -17.70 -10.89 11.16
CA ALA A 873 -19.03 -11.46 11.31
C ALA A 873 -19.52 -12.15 10.03
N VAL A 874 -19.77 -13.46 10.12
CA VAL A 874 -20.26 -14.28 9.00
C VAL A 874 -21.69 -14.76 9.19
N THR A 875 -22.36 -15.00 8.07
CA THR A 875 -23.67 -15.63 7.92
C THR A 875 -23.58 -16.90 7.06
N GLY A 876 -24.70 -17.61 6.88
CA GLY A 876 -24.74 -18.83 6.08
C GLY A 876 -24.03 -20.06 6.69
N VAL A 877 -23.50 -19.98 7.92
CA VAL A 877 -22.73 -21.07 8.54
C VAL A 877 -23.64 -22.25 8.95
N GLU A 878 -23.68 -23.29 8.13
CA GLU A 878 -24.47 -24.50 8.27
C GLU A 878 -23.58 -25.75 8.51
N THR A 879 -24.20 -26.92 8.69
CA THR A 879 -23.44 -28.18 8.94
C THR A 879 -22.64 -28.67 7.74
N ASP A 880 -23.08 -28.30 6.54
CA ASP A 880 -22.54 -28.80 5.28
C ASP A 880 -21.27 -28.03 4.84
N ASP A 881 -21.00 -26.88 5.48
CA ASP A 881 -19.76 -26.10 5.35
C ASP A 881 -18.55 -26.73 6.08
N PHE A 882 -18.72 -27.91 6.69
CA PHE A 882 -17.69 -28.54 7.51
C PHE A 882 -17.46 -30.01 7.13
N ALA A 883 -16.19 -30.38 7.00
CA ALA A 883 -15.75 -31.74 6.78
C ALA A 883 -14.99 -32.30 8.00
N THR A 884 -15.09 -33.60 8.25
CA THR A 884 -14.30 -34.28 9.28
C THR A 884 -13.17 -35.09 8.66
N THR A 885 -11.93 -34.81 9.06
CA THR A 885 -10.76 -35.62 8.70
C THR A 885 -10.40 -36.54 9.86
N THR A 886 -10.41 -37.87 9.63
CA THR A 886 -10.09 -38.87 10.66
C THR A 886 -8.86 -39.70 10.31
N THR A 887 -8.24 -40.31 11.33
CA THR A 887 -7.15 -41.28 11.18
C THR A 887 -7.44 -42.56 11.99
N GLY A 888 -6.60 -43.59 11.83
CA GLY A 888 -6.71 -44.82 12.61
C GLY A 888 -7.85 -45.74 12.15
N THR A 889 -8.63 -46.23 13.10
CA THR A 889 -9.85 -47.05 12.87
C THR A 889 -11.14 -46.25 13.06
N LEU A 890 -11.06 -44.96 13.40
CA LEU A 890 -12.20 -44.08 13.60
C LEU A 890 -13.04 -43.91 12.32
N THR A 891 -14.28 -44.39 12.37
CA THR A 891 -15.25 -44.35 11.28
C THR A 891 -16.60 -43.80 11.74
N GLY A 892 -17.32 -43.10 10.86
CA GLY A 892 -18.65 -42.56 11.18
C GLY A 892 -18.65 -41.31 12.07
N ALA A 893 -17.53 -40.59 12.19
CA ALA A 893 -17.54 -39.23 12.70
C ALA A 893 -18.34 -38.33 11.73
N SER A 894 -19.15 -37.41 12.27
CA SER A 894 -19.98 -36.51 11.46
C SER A 894 -20.33 -35.22 12.20
N VAL A 895 -20.40 -34.11 11.47
CA VAL A 895 -20.91 -32.83 11.97
C VAL A 895 -22.42 -32.97 12.22
N THR A 896 -22.91 -32.44 13.34
CA THR A 896 -24.30 -32.66 13.78
C THR A 896 -25.05 -31.41 14.17
N SER A 897 -24.35 -30.35 14.58
CA SER A 897 -24.95 -29.03 14.77
C SER A 897 -23.87 -27.95 14.72
N VAL A 898 -24.29 -26.78 14.25
CA VAL A 898 -23.56 -25.52 14.35
C VAL A 898 -24.38 -24.59 15.22
N SER A 899 -23.73 -23.82 16.09
CA SER A 899 -24.39 -22.82 16.93
C SER A 899 -23.45 -21.67 17.23
N GLY A 900 -23.90 -20.43 17.06
CA GLY A 900 -23.07 -19.24 17.13
C GLY A 900 -23.72 -18.08 16.37
N ALA A 901 -23.02 -16.96 16.32
CA ALA A 901 -23.38 -15.79 15.53
C ALA A 901 -22.18 -14.83 15.45
N GLY A 902 -22.14 -13.97 14.43
CA GLY A 902 -21.04 -13.04 14.24
C GLY A 902 -19.75 -13.79 13.87
N ALA A 903 -18.64 -13.49 14.56
CA ALA A 903 -17.33 -14.04 14.21
C ALA A 903 -16.99 -15.38 14.89
N LEU A 904 -17.88 -15.95 15.72
CA LEU A 904 -17.58 -17.12 16.54
C LEU A 904 -18.71 -18.16 16.53
N TYR A 905 -18.36 -19.37 16.12
CA TYR A 905 -19.26 -20.52 16.03
C TYR A 905 -18.72 -21.71 16.82
N THR A 906 -19.64 -22.48 17.39
CA THR A 906 -19.38 -23.78 18.02
C THR A 906 -19.96 -24.89 17.15
N VAL A 907 -19.10 -25.77 16.66
CA VAL A 907 -19.45 -26.90 15.79
C VAL A 907 -19.37 -28.20 16.57
N THR A 908 -20.46 -28.96 16.62
CA THR A 908 -20.55 -30.24 17.34
C THR A 908 -20.40 -31.40 16.38
N VAL A 909 -19.40 -32.25 16.65
CA VAL A 909 -19.11 -33.47 15.89
C VAL A 909 -19.46 -34.68 16.75
N THR A 910 -20.31 -35.58 16.23
CA THR A 910 -20.48 -36.89 16.86
C THR A 910 -19.30 -37.79 16.52
N LEU A 911 -18.83 -38.51 17.53
CA LEU A 911 -17.72 -39.42 17.43
C LEU A 911 -18.25 -40.83 17.20
N GLY A 912 -18.04 -41.35 15.98
CA GLY A 912 -18.44 -42.70 15.56
C GLY A 912 -17.64 -43.81 16.26
N GLU A 913 -17.33 -44.91 15.58
CA GLU A 913 -16.70 -46.09 16.19
C GLU A 913 -15.20 -46.19 15.84
N GLY A 914 -14.38 -46.64 16.79
CA GLY A 914 -12.94 -46.87 16.62
C GLY A 914 -12.04 -45.78 17.23
N GLU A 915 -10.73 -45.96 17.03
CA GLU A 915 -9.66 -45.15 17.63
C GLU A 915 -8.95 -44.29 16.58
N GLY A 916 -8.34 -43.18 16.99
CA GLY A 916 -7.50 -42.34 16.14
C GLY A 916 -7.68 -40.86 16.42
N THR A 917 -7.37 -40.01 15.43
CA THR A 917 -7.58 -38.57 15.54
C THR A 917 -8.80 -38.10 14.75
N LEU A 918 -9.41 -37.01 15.20
CA LEU A 918 -10.41 -36.22 14.47
C LEU A 918 -9.93 -34.77 14.33
N ARG A 919 -9.99 -34.21 13.12
CA ARG A 919 -9.90 -32.78 12.82
C ARG A 919 -11.20 -32.30 12.17
N LEU A 920 -11.56 -31.04 12.42
CA LEU A 920 -12.61 -30.33 11.68
C LEU A 920 -11.95 -29.42 10.64
N ASP A 921 -12.41 -29.53 9.39
CA ASP A 921 -11.94 -28.77 8.23
C ASP A 921 -13.10 -28.01 7.60
N ILE A 922 -12.81 -26.92 6.88
CA ILE A 922 -13.79 -26.20 6.05
C ILE A 922 -13.39 -26.43 4.58
N PRO A 923 -14.19 -27.13 3.76
CA PRO A 923 -13.84 -27.46 2.39
C PRO A 923 -14.07 -26.27 1.44
N VAL A 924 -13.53 -26.36 0.22
CA VAL A 924 -13.77 -25.39 -0.88
C VAL A 924 -15.24 -25.26 -1.32
N SER A 925 -16.11 -26.14 -0.83
CA SER A 925 -17.55 -26.12 -1.10
C SER A 925 -18.37 -25.42 -0.02
N ALA A 926 -17.73 -24.79 0.97
CA ALA A 926 -18.43 -24.01 1.98
C ALA A 926 -19.12 -22.79 1.34
N THR A 927 -20.34 -22.51 1.82
CA THR A 927 -21.24 -21.46 1.33
C THR A 927 -21.36 -20.27 2.29
N ILE A 928 -20.44 -20.22 3.27
CA ILE A 928 -20.31 -19.15 4.26
C ILE A 928 -20.04 -17.83 3.55
N THR A 929 -20.77 -16.79 3.97
CA THR A 929 -20.58 -15.41 3.51
C THR A 929 -20.47 -14.47 4.70
N ASP A 930 -20.05 -13.22 4.50
CA ASP A 930 -20.13 -12.15 5.50
C ASP A 930 -21.58 -11.61 5.66
N LEU A 931 -21.73 -10.32 5.96
CA LEU A 931 -23.01 -9.60 6.01
C LEU A 931 -23.34 -8.84 4.70
N THR A 932 -22.35 -8.62 3.82
CA THR A 932 -22.50 -7.97 2.49
C THR A 932 -22.68 -9.00 1.36
N ASN A 933 -22.58 -10.29 1.69
CA ASN A 933 -22.66 -11.49 0.84
C ASN A 933 -21.36 -11.86 0.09
N GLN A 934 -20.17 -11.39 0.50
CA GLN A 934 -18.93 -11.94 -0.05
C GLN A 934 -18.64 -13.32 0.54
N SER A 935 -18.18 -14.24 -0.31
CA SER A 935 -17.87 -15.62 0.05
C SER A 935 -16.58 -15.74 0.88
N LEU A 936 -16.57 -16.70 1.81
CA LEU A 936 -15.41 -17.07 2.62
C LEU A 936 -14.19 -17.49 1.77
N VAL A 937 -13.05 -16.87 2.04
CA VAL A 937 -11.76 -17.16 1.36
C VAL A 937 -10.81 -17.98 2.23
N GLY A 938 -9.63 -18.32 1.69
CA GLY A 938 -8.64 -19.17 2.36
C GLY A 938 -9.00 -20.65 2.41
N LEU A 939 -9.85 -21.12 1.49
CA LEU A 939 -10.35 -22.50 1.46
C LEU A 939 -9.48 -23.44 0.62
N PRO A 940 -9.30 -24.72 1.03
CA PRO A 940 -9.91 -25.36 2.20
C PRO A 940 -9.11 -25.08 3.49
N PHE A 941 -9.75 -24.51 4.51
CA PHE A 941 -9.10 -24.33 5.81
C PHE A 941 -8.92 -25.68 6.50
N THR A 942 -7.67 -26.09 6.67
CA THR A 942 -7.28 -27.43 7.16
C THR A 942 -6.23 -27.38 8.29
N ALA A 943 -5.96 -26.19 8.83
CA ALA A 943 -4.98 -25.95 9.90
C ALA A 943 -5.56 -26.11 11.33
N GLY A 944 -6.75 -26.70 11.46
CA GLY A 944 -7.45 -26.87 12.73
C GLY A 944 -6.77 -27.86 13.70
N GLU A 945 -7.06 -27.69 14.99
CA GLU A 945 -6.60 -28.62 16.03
C GLU A 945 -7.25 -30.02 15.93
N THR A 946 -6.64 -31.04 16.56
CA THR A 946 -7.09 -32.44 16.48
C THR A 946 -7.44 -33.07 17.83
N TYR A 947 -8.60 -33.71 17.96
CA TYR A 947 -8.90 -34.58 19.10
C TYR A 947 -8.23 -35.94 18.90
N MET A 948 -7.60 -36.48 19.95
CA MET A 948 -7.26 -37.90 20.05
C MET A 948 -8.41 -38.61 20.74
N LEU A 949 -8.93 -39.67 20.12
CA LEU A 949 -9.86 -40.58 20.77
C LEU A 949 -9.10 -41.67 21.49
N ASP A 950 -9.63 -42.02 22.66
CA ASP A 950 -9.19 -43.15 23.45
C ASP A 950 -10.43 -43.84 24.05
N ARG A 951 -10.85 -44.94 23.42
CA ARG A 951 -11.94 -45.81 23.89
C ARG A 951 -11.48 -47.26 24.04
N LEU A 952 -10.17 -47.48 24.09
CA LEU A 952 -9.64 -48.74 24.56
C LEU A 952 -10.06 -48.92 26.02
N VAL A 953 -10.43 -50.14 26.36
CA VAL A 953 -11.00 -50.45 27.67
C VAL A 953 -10.03 -51.41 28.36
N PRO A 954 -9.48 -51.03 29.53
CA PRO A 954 -8.44 -51.84 30.15
C PRO A 954 -8.93 -53.25 30.48
N VAL A 955 -8.05 -54.23 30.31
CA VAL A 955 -8.25 -55.61 30.74
C VAL A 955 -7.03 -56.12 31.50
N VAL A 956 -7.25 -57.07 32.40
CA VAL A 956 -6.15 -57.80 33.07
C VAL A 956 -5.54 -58.77 32.06
N VAL A 957 -4.30 -58.52 31.64
CA VAL A 957 -3.54 -59.39 30.72
C VAL A 957 -2.96 -60.58 31.47
N SER A 958 -2.41 -60.37 32.66
CA SER A 958 -1.84 -61.45 33.47
C SER A 958 -1.72 -61.10 34.95
N ILE A 959 -1.78 -62.13 35.79
CA ILE A 959 -1.28 -62.10 37.18
C ILE A 959 -0.23 -63.22 37.31
N THR A 960 1.03 -62.84 37.51
CA THR A 960 2.19 -63.74 37.57
C THR A 960 2.93 -63.62 38.88
N ARG A 961 3.57 -64.70 39.31
CA ARG A 961 4.41 -64.74 40.52
C ARG A 961 5.76 -64.08 40.27
N LEU A 962 6.27 -63.33 41.24
CA LEU A 962 7.64 -62.79 41.21
C LEU A 962 8.62 -63.63 42.05
N ASP A 963 8.16 -64.20 43.16
CA ASP A 963 8.94 -65.08 44.04
C ASP A 963 8.99 -66.56 43.61
N ALA A 964 9.88 -67.31 44.28
CA ALA A 964 10.01 -68.76 44.12
C ALA A 964 8.73 -69.52 44.49
N ASN A 965 8.49 -70.65 43.81
CA ASN A 965 7.37 -71.55 44.05
C ASN A 965 7.79 -73.03 43.90
N PRO A 966 7.46 -73.95 44.83
CA PRO A 966 6.76 -73.73 46.11
C PRO A 966 7.58 -72.89 47.10
N THR A 967 6.94 -72.36 48.14
CA THR A 967 7.57 -71.43 49.09
C THR A 967 7.03 -71.57 50.52
N ASN A 968 7.87 -71.22 51.49
CA ASN A 968 7.53 -71.08 52.91
C ASN A 968 7.77 -69.66 53.44
N ALA A 969 8.04 -68.70 52.54
CA ALA A 969 8.30 -67.30 52.87
C ALA A 969 7.12 -66.65 53.62
N VAL A 970 7.37 -65.57 54.36
CA VAL A 970 6.34 -64.87 55.15
C VAL A 970 5.39 -64.07 54.27
N HIS A 971 5.90 -63.50 53.17
CA HIS A 971 5.13 -62.84 52.12
C HIS A 971 5.55 -63.39 50.74
N VAL A 972 4.74 -63.08 49.73
CA VAL A 972 5.02 -63.31 48.30
C VAL A 972 4.43 -62.18 47.46
N ASP A 973 5.06 -61.88 46.32
CA ASP A 973 4.67 -60.78 45.43
C ASP A 973 4.05 -61.29 44.10
N PHE A 974 2.95 -60.68 43.70
CA PHE A 974 2.32 -60.88 42.38
C PHE A 974 2.52 -59.64 41.51
N ALA A 975 2.94 -59.82 40.26
CA ALA A 975 2.86 -58.79 39.23
C ALA A 975 1.52 -58.90 38.48
N ILE A 976 0.80 -57.78 38.43
CA ILE A 976 -0.45 -57.58 37.69
C ILE A 976 -0.13 -56.72 36.48
N THR A 977 -0.44 -57.23 35.28
CA THR A 977 -0.26 -56.52 34.01
C THR A 977 -1.63 -56.26 33.39
N PHE A 978 -1.89 -55.00 33.05
CA PHE A 978 -3.06 -54.54 32.32
C PHE A 978 -2.73 -54.36 30.82
N SER A 979 -3.75 -54.23 29.96
CA SER A 979 -3.56 -53.99 28.51
C SER A 979 -2.92 -52.64 28.19
N GLU A 980 -3.13 -51.67 29.09
CA GLU A 980 -2.71 -50.27 28.96
C GLU A 980 -2.54 -49.64 30.34
N SER A 981 -2.22 -48.35 30.39
CA SER A 981 -2.05 -47.63 31.64
C SER A 981 -3.37 -47.48 32.39
N VAL A 982 -3.39 -47.85 33.67
CA VAL A 982 -4.56 -47.74 34.53
C VAL A 982 -4.31 -46.88 35.77
N THR A 983 -5.37 -46.22 36.22
CA THR A 983 -5.45 -45.39 37.42
C THR A 983 -6.47 -45.97 38.41
N GLY A 984 -6.45 -45.47 39.65
CA GLY A 984 -7.40 -45.90 40.69
C GLY A 984 -7.17 -47.30 41.26
N VAL A 985 -6.03 -47.95 40.97
CA VAL A 985 -5.74 -49.30 41.48
C VAL A 985 -5.46 -49.27 42.98
N GLU A 986 -6.32 -49.92 43.75
CA GLU A 986 -6.28 -50.01 45.21
C GLU A 986 -6.28 -51.49 45.68
N LEU A 987 -5.92 -51.73 46.95
CA LEU A 987 -5.94 -53.09 47.54
C LEU A 987 -7.35 -53.72 47.61
N ASN A 988 -8.41 -52.91 47.49
CA ASN A 988 -9.80 -53.36 47.48
C ASN A 988 -10.24 -53.91 46.10
N ASP A 989 -9.48 -53.65 45.03
CA ASP A 989 -9.69 -54.16 43.68
C ASP A 989 -9.22 -55.61 43.50
N PHE A 990 -8.81 -56.28 44.58
CA PHE A 990 -8.26 -57.63 44.55
C PHE A 990 -8.90 -58.51 45.63
N THR A 991 -8.82 -59.83 45.41
CA THR A 991 -9.28 -60.86 46.34
C THR A 991 -8.29 -62.02 46.35
N LEU A 992 -8.23 -62.76 47.46
CA LEU A 992 -7.36 -63.92 47.60
C LEU A 992 -8.18 -65.21 47.55
N PHE A 993 -7.80 -66.12 46.65
CA PHE A 993 -8.29 -67.48 46.61
C PHE A 993 -7.29 -68.42 47.30
N THR A 994 -7.80 -69.28 48.18
CA THR A 994 -6.99 -70.18 49.01
C THR A 994 -7.53 -71.60 49.00
N THR A 995 -6.63 -72.58 49.10
CA THR A 995 -7.00 -74.01 49.23
C THR A 995 -6.26 -74.69 50.39
N GLY A 996 -6.62 -75.94 50.69
CA GLY A 996 -5.93 -76.76 51.68
C GLY A 996 -6.22 -76.33 53.12
N SER A 997 -5.15 -76.13 53.89
CA SER A 997 -5.15 -75.70 55.30
C SER A 997 -4.55 -74.31 55.50
N LEU A 998 -4.38 -73.55 54.42
CA LEU A 998 -3.87 -72.18 54.46
C LEU A 998 -4.94 -71.26 55.08
N LEU A 999 -4.57 -70.56 56.14
CA LEU A 999 -5.45 -69.67 56.89
C LEU A 999 -4.86 -68.26 56.96
N ASP A 1000 -5.74 -67.27 56.90
CA ASP A 1000 -5.47 -65.85 57.14
C ASP A 1000 -4.34 -65.21 56.30
N PRO A 1001 -4.19 -65.46 54.98
CA PRO A 1001 -3.33 -64.62 54.16
C PRO A 1001 -3.96 -63.24 53.95
N THR A 1002 -3.13 -62.19 53.89
CA THR A 1002 -3.59 -60.79 53.79
C THR A 1002 -2.74 -60.01 52.79
N MET A 1003 -3.38 -59.12 52.03
CA MET A 1003 -2.69 -58.22 51.10
C MET A 1003 -2.18 -57.01 51.89
N THR A 1004 -0.90 -56.67 51.77
CA THR A 1004 -0.24 -55.72 52.67
C THR A 1004 0.37 -54.51 51.99
N ASP A 1005 0.77 -54.61 50.72
CA ASP A 1005 1.34 -53.49 49.97
C ASP A 1005 0.96 -53.58 48.48
N LEU A 1006 0.89 -52.43 47.82
CA LEU A 1006 0.61 -52.29 46.39
C LEU A 1006 1.49 -51.16 45.85
N SER A 1007 2.34 -51.48 44.87
CA SER A 1007 3.28 -50.53 44.26
C SER A 1007 3.30 -50.69 42.74
N GLY A 1008 3.82 -49.70 42.02
CA GLY A 1008 3.83 -49.68 40.55
C GLY A 1008 3.06 -48.48 39.99
N GLY A 1009 2.65 -48.56 38.72
CA GLY A 1009 1.97 -47.47 38.02
C GLY A 1009 1.94 -47.71 36.50
N GLY A 1010 1.05 -47.00 35.80
CA GLY A 1010 0.80 -47.24 34.38
C GLY A 1010 0.16 -48.62 34.19
N ALA A 1011 0.72 -49.46 33.32
CA ALA A 1011 0.13 -50.76 32.98
C ALA A 1011 0.54 -51.92 33.90
N VAL A 1012 1.46 -51.72 34.86
CA VAL A 1012 2.01 -52.81 35.69
C VAL A 1012 2.08 -52.42 37.16
N TYR A 1013 1.52 -53.29 38.01
CA TYR A 1013 1.50 -53.16 39.45
C TYR A 1013 2.06 -54.43 40.12
N THR A 1014 2.61 -54.29 41.32
CA THR A 1014 3.09 -55.37 42.17
C THR A 1014 2.34 -55.34 43.50
N LEU A 1015 1.69 -56.45 43.86
CA LEU A 1015 0.92 -56.60 45.09
C LEU A 1015 1.56 -57.66 45.99
N THR A 1016 1.89 -57.28 47.21
CA THR A 1016 2.50 -58.14 48.23
C THR A 1016 1.42 -58.77 49.12
N VAL A 1017 1.53 -60.08 49.34
CA VAL A 1017 0.60 -60.87 50.16
C VAL A 1017 1.36 -61.61 51.27
N GLU A 1018 1.01 -61.36 52.52
CA GLU A 1018 1.42 -62.21 53.64
C GLU A 1018 0.76 -63.59 53.54
N THR A 1019 1.56 -64.64 53.58
CA THR A 1019 1.13 -66.02 53.28
C THR A 1019 0.59 -66.77 54.51
N GLY A 1020 -0.03 -66.04 55.45
CA GLY A 1020 -0.79 -66.59 56.58
C GLY A 1020 -0.09 -67.73 57.36
N THR A 1021 -0.87 -68.74 57.74
CA THR A 1021 -0.36 -69.98 58.37
C THR A 1021 -0.95 -71.25 57.73
N GLY A 1022 -0.23 -72.38 57.80
CA GLY A 1022 -0.67 -73.65 57.22
C GLY A 1022 -0.10 -73.92 55.81
N ASN A 1023 -0.71 -74.87 55.09
CA ASN A 1023 -0.27 -75.33 53.78
C ASN A 1023 -1.42 -75.33 52.77
N GLY A 1024 -1.19 -74.88 51.54
CA GLY A 1024 -2.24 -74.75 50.52
C GLY A 1024 -1.80 -73.96 49.29
N THR A 1025 -2.69 -73.78 48.31
CA THR A 1025 -2.46 -72.80 47.24
C THR A 1025 -2.98 -71.42 47.61
N LEU A 1026 -2.32 -70.39 47.09
CA LEU A 1026 -2.65 -68.97 47.20
C LEU A 1026 -2.63 -68.35 45.81
N ARG A 1027 -3.74 -67.74 45.39
CA ARG A 1027 -3.89 -67.02 44.12
C ARG A 1027 -4.49 -65.64 44.36
N LEU A 1028 -4.01 -64.65 43.61
CA LEU A 1028 -4.59 -63.31 43.54
C LEU A 1028 -5.59 -63.24 42.38
N ASP A 1029 -6.81 -62.80 42.68
CA ASP A 1029 -7.95 -62.70 41.77
C ASP A 1029 -8.47 -61.26 41.71
N VAL A 1030 -8.89 -60.78 40.53
CA VAL A 1030 -9.56 -59.48 40.36
C VAL A 1030 -11.08 -59.71 40.33
N PRO A 1031 -11.85 -59.23 41.32
CA PRO A 1031 -13.29 -59.46 41.39
C PRO A 1031 -14.06 -58.56 40.42
N VAL A 1032 -15.35 -58.87 40.18
CA VAL A 1032 -16.28 -58.01 39.41
C VAL A 1032 -16.55 -56.63 40.02
N SER A 1033 -16.03 -56.36 41.21
CA SER A 1033 -16.19 -55.10 41.95
C SER A 1033 -14.95 -54.21 41.89
N ALA A 1034 -13.92 -54.58 41.11
CA ALA A 1034 -12.75 -53.72 40.91
C ALA A 1034 -13.19 -52.40 40.23
N SER A 1035 -12.63 -51.30 40.73
CA SER A 1035 -12.97 -49.91 40.41
C SER A 1035 -11.95 -49.21 39.51
N VAL A 1036 -10.88 -49.93 39.14
CA VAL A 1036 -9.83 -49.53 38.20
C VAL A 1036 -10.39 -48.96 36.89
N THR A 1037 -9.83 -47.85 36.43
CA THR A 1037 -10.07 -47.25 35.10
C THR A 1037 -8.75 -46.98 34.38
N ASP A 1038 -8.77 -46.57 33.12
CA ASP A 1038 -7.63 -45.89 32.49
C ASP A 1038 -7.48 -44.42 32.97
N GLU A 1039 -6.72 -43.60 32.24
CA GLU A 1039 -6.57 -42.15 32.51
C GLU A 1039 -7.78 -41.30 32.04
N ILE A 1040 -8.63 -41.83 31.16
CA ILE A 1040 -9.78 -41.12 30.54
C ILE A 1040 -11.12 -41.54 31.17
N GLY A 1041 -11.12 -42.59 32.00
CA GLY A 1041 -12.24 -43.09 32.78
C GLY A 1041 -12.91 -44.35 32.21
N ASN A 1042 -12.30 -45.05 31.24
CA ASN A 1042 -12.83 -46.33 30.76
C ASN A 1042 -12.62 -47.41 31.84
N PRO A 1043 -13.68 -48.09 32.32
CA PRO A 1043 -13.58 -49.03 33.44
C PRO A 1043 -13.02 -50.39 33.04
N LEU A 1044 -12.25 -51.02 33.93
CA LEU A 1044 -11.67 -52.36 33.73
C LEU A 1044 -12.74 -53.42 33.39
N VAL A 1045 -12.55 -54.15 32.29
CA VAL A 1045 -13.49 -55.20 31.81
C VAL A 1045 -12.86 -56.60 31.79
N VAL A 1046 -13.67 -57.60 31.37
CA VAL A 1046 -13.34 -59.04 31.43
C VAL A 1046 -13.11 -59.54 32.87
N LEU A 1047 -13.97 -59.07 33.78
CA LEU A 1047 -13.98 -59.47 35.19
C LEU A 1047 -15.02 -60.57 35.47
N PRO A 1048 -14.78 -61.46 36.46
CA PRO A 1048 -13.60 -61.51 37.32
C PRO A 1048 -12.43 -62.23 36.64
N PHE A 1049 -11.21 -61.75 36.89
CA PHE A 1049 -9.99 -62.44 36.45
C PHE A 1049 -9.59 -63.49 37.50
N LEU A 1050 -9.79 -64.78 37.18
CA LEU A 1050 -9.62 -65.91 38.11
C LEU A 1050 -8.54 -66.92 37.65
N THR A 1051 -7.70 -66.53 36.70
CA THR A 1051 -6.73 -67.43 36.02
C THR A 1051 -5.28 -67.01 36.20
N GLY A 1052 -4.99 -66.30 37.30
CA GLY A 1052 -3.61 -65.97 37.70
C GLY A 1052 -2.80 -67.20 38.10
N GLU A 1053 -1.48 -67.04 38.16
CA GLU A 1053 -0.61 -68.08 38.70
C GLU A 1053 -0.83 -68.29 40.22
N GLU A 1054 -0.62 -69.52 40.72
CA GLU A 1054 -0.78 -69.85 42.14
C GLU A 1054 0.56 -70.14 42.84
N TYR A 1055 0.74 -69.63 44.06
CA TYR A 1055 1.79 -70.09 44.97
C TYR A 1055 1.32 -71.33 45.74
N LEU A 1056 2.15 -72.37 45.79
CA LEU A 1056 2.03 -73.49 46.72
C LEU A 1056 2.81 -73.13 48.00
N ILE A 1057 2.07 -72.88 49.08
CA ILE A 1057 2.60 -72.51 50.40
C ILE A 1057 2.82 -73.78 51.23
N GLU A 1058 4.06 -74.00 51.69
CA GLU A 1058 4.47 -75.16 52.49
C GLU A 1058 5.12 -74.75 53.83
N LYS A 1059 4.31 -74.33 54.80
CA LYS A 1059 4.76 -74.08 56.18
C LYS A 1059 4.63 -75.36 57.03
N PHE A 1060 5.69 -76.17 57.00
CA PHE A 1060 5.80 -77.38 57.83
C PHE A 1060 5.70 -77.06 59.32
N ALA A 1061 4.83 -77.77 60.03
CA ALA A 1061 4.78 -77.72 61.49
C ALA A 1061 5.91 -78.58 62.09
N GLU A 1062 6.78 -77.99 62.92
CA GLU A 1062 7.72 -78.76 63.73
C GLU A 1062 6.98 -79.59 64.80
N ILE A 1063 6.68 -80.85 64.48
CA ILE A 1063 6.14 -81.80 65.45
C ILE A 1063 7.29 -82.33 66.32
N PHE A 1064 7.62 -81.61 67.39
CA PHE A 1064 8.38 -82.18 68.50
C PHE A 1064 7.53 -83.21 69.26
N LEU A 1065 7.85 -84.50 69.11
CA LEU A 1065 7.33 -85.58 69.97
C LEU A 1065 8.47 -86.16 70.83
N PRO A 1066 8.26 -86.31 72.16
CA PRO A 1066 9.35 -86.54 73.09
C PRO A 1066 9.75 -88.02 73.24
N LEU A 1067 11.05 -88.28 73.35
CA LEU A 1067 11.57 -89.55 73.86
C LEU A 1067 11.91 -89.41 75.35
N VAL A 1068 11.28 -90.23 76.20
CA VAL A 1068 11.54 -90.26 77.65
C VAL A 1068 12.60 -91.32 77.97
N PHE A 1069 13.60 -90.93 78.78
CA PHE A 1069 14.74 -91.74 79.21
C PHE A 1069 14.42 -92.97 80.07
N LYS A 1070 15.36 -93.94 80.10
CA LYS A 1070 15.91 -94.58 81.32
C LYS A 1070 16.99 -95.64 80.99
N PRO A 1071 17.93 -95.92 81.92
CA PRO A 1071 18.46 -95.11 83.02
C PRO A 1071 19.81 -94.43 82.68
#